data_AF-A0A3D3RFF1-F1
#
_entry.id   AF-A0A3D3RFF1-F1
#
_cell.length_a   1.000
_cell.length_b   1.000
_cell.length_c   1.000
_cell.angle_alpha   90.00
_cell.angle_beta   90.00
_cell.angle_gamma   90.00
#
_symmetry.space_group_name_H-M   'P 1'
#
loop_
_entity.id
_entity.type
_entity.pdbx_description
1 polymer ?
#
loop_
_entity_poly.entity_id
_entity_poly.type
_entity_poly.pdbx_seq_one_letter_code
_entity_poly.pdbx_strand_id
1 'polypeptide(L)'
;MNQKNVNRDWVTSIAERADANPDSVEQILADYRIQASPVVPAPRRLLLKRIHFSGIKDGVDCSGEFEFEWDKLDHGLWAILTDSNLKGKSSVLEVVRWLLRGRPTANLQDDVRSWIRESSLSFQLDEVDYKVEIQCGDDVTGKLSRFSRSGNKRKIGWFGNELEFEAVMSDFFMREFSMDLVAVYRKSGDVDGRTVLHGWHALSGVMFIGTDYTTLVGDLAPNTGLPIRLTQMYLGIPWISTLASAKAAVAEQKRKLAAKSKLEQDANELRDKRLKQLHGLLETKQDELTKLPSMEIVEDRFKNIGIELSKFKEDEILLSNQIRQAKKSVTAVEAIYLEDRRTLQTHLEYNAADAVFRALDPTCCPRCEKSISESRKKTEKETNECAVCGKQVHSNVNAAELQHSLEQQTKASKQAQTKARRVLKNLLKNQSELTQAIEAKQKQITTTANKISKLGQRSNVLTEIAVLKARIEEASSTDLNQVYETDELKILNAVVKETNERVKELQNDVFQSVSEGIVTYAQRFGMSALTSASLKGNMVLKLTKGGEETSYSKVTEGEKLRLKVATVLAMISVGEKKGVGRYPGLLMIDSPGAQEVASKDLEQLISGLEDLSNELEHIQVIVASISSDAILNHVDESRLKQSHADNPLW
;
A
#
# COMPACT_ATOMS: atom_id res chain seq x y z
N MET A 1 -39.32 31.44 -13.32
CA MET A 1 -38.40 31.80 -12.21
C MET A 1 -37.09 32.32 -12.81
N ASN A 2 -36.56 33.45 -12.35
CA ASN A 2 -35.36 34.06 -12.93
C ASN A 2 -34.10 33.21 -12.61
N GLN A 3 -33.27 32.86 -13.61
CA GLN A 3 -32.13 31.92 -13.49
C GLN A 3 -31.14 32.33 -12.38
N LYS A 4 -30.94 33.64 -12.20
CA LYS A 4 -30.09 34.19 -11.14
C LYS A 4 -30.61 33.89 -9.72
N ASN A 5 -31.92 33.79 -9.53
CA ASN A 5 -32.51 33.51 -8.22
C ASN A 5 -32.39 32.03 -7.86
N VAL A 6 -32.54 31.13 -8.82
CA VAL A 6 -32.40 29.67 -8.60
C VAL A 6 -30.94 29.30 -8.28
N ASN A 7 -29.97 29.95 -8.94
CA ASN A 7 -28.56 29.73 -8.63
C ASN A 7 -28.18 30.26 -7.24
N ARG A 8 -28.64 31.46 -6.88
CA ARG A 8 -28.41 32.03 -5.54
C ARG A 8 -29.03 31.19 -4.43
N ASP A 9 -30.24 30.71 -4.64
CA ASP A 9 -30.91 29.77 -3.73
C ASP A 9 -30.09 28.48 -3.55
N TRP A 10 -29.62 27.88 -4.64
CA TRP A 10 -28.76 26.69 -4.60
C TRP A 10 -27.46 26.89 -3.82
N VAL A 11 -26.74 27.99 -4.07
CA VAL A 11 -25.50 28.33 -3.32
C VAL A 11 -25.80 28.54 -1.83
N THR A 12 -26.92 29.20 -1.51
CA THR A 12 -27.34 29.46 -0.12
C THR A 12 -27.66 28.15 0.61
N SER A 13 -28.41 27.23 0.00
CA SER A 13 -28.70 25.92 0.60
C SER A 13 -27.44 25.07 0.81
N ILE A 14 -26.43 25.19 -0.07
CA ILE A 14 -25.13 24.53 0.12
C ILE A 14 -24.39 25.13 1.31
N ALA A 15 -24.34 26.46 1.41
CA ALA A 15 -23.66 27.18 2.48
C ALA A 15 -24.24 26.82 3.86
N GLU A 16 -25.57 26.82 4.00
CA GLU A 16 -26.26 26.40 5.22
C GLU A 16 -25.94 24.95 5.60
N ARG A 17 -25.94 24.04 4.60
CA ARG A 17 -25.66 22.61 4.81
C ARG A 17 -24.20 22.34 5.19
N ALA A 18 -23.27 23.10 4.63
CA ALA A 18 -21.86 22.98 4.90
C ALA A 18 -21.42 23.76 6.16
N ASP A 19 -22.30 24.58 6.74
CA ASP A 19 -21.96 25.57 7.77
C ASP A 19 -20.74 26.41 7.32
N ALA A 20 -20.85 26.97 6.12
CA ALA A 20 -19.79 27.71 5.43
C ALA A 20 -20.31 29.05 4.89
N ASN A 21 -19.41 30.01 4.66
CA ASN A 21 -19.75 31.27 4.00
C ASN A 21 -20.11 31.01 2.52
N PRO A 22 -21.23 31.56 1.99
CA PRO A 22 -21.54 31.53 0.56
C PRO A 22 -20.37 31.90 -0.37
N ASP A 23 -19.54 32.88 -0.01
CA ASP A 23 -18.37 33.28 -0.83
C ASP A 23 -17.36 32.13 -0.97
N SER A 24 -17.15 31.35 0.09
CA SER A 24 -16.27 30.17 0.09
C SER A 24 -16.85 29.04 -0.76
N VAL A 25 -18.18 28.89 -0.78
CA VAL A 25 -18.86 27.95 -1.67
C VAL A 25 -18.66 28.34 -3.12
N GLU A 26 -18.87 29.62 -3.48
CA GLU A 26 -18.67 30.12 -4.85
C GLU A 26 -17.23 29.93 -5.33
N GLN A 27 -16.25 30.17 -4.45
CA GLN A 27 -14.84 29.95 -4.76
C GLN A 27 -14.54 28.48 -5.09
N ILE A 28 -15.00 27.54 -4.25
CA ILE A 28 -14.80 26.10 -4.50
C ILE A 28 -15.51 25.65 -5.78
N LEU A 29 -16.73 26.14 -6.03
CA LEU A 29 -17.44 25.84 -7.27
C LEU A 29 -16.66 26.32 -8.50
N ALA A 30 -16.04 27.51 -8.43
CA ALA A 30 -15.19 28.04 -9.49
C ALA A 30 -13.90 27.21 -9.68
N ASP A 31 -13.22 26.84 -8.60
CA ASP A 31 -11.98 26.07 -8.62
C ASP A 31 -12.17 24.70 -9.30
N TYR A 32 -13.29 24.05 -9.03
CA TYR A 32 -13.66 22.76 -9.64
C TYR A 32 -14.51 22.89 -10.92
N ARG A 33 -14.73 24.12 -11.41
CA ARG A 33 -15.55 24.42 -12.62
C ARG A 33 -16.95 23.79 -12.57
N ILE A 34 -17.55 23.73 -11.39
CA ILE A 34 -18.91 23.22 -11.18
C ILE A 34 -19.89 24.35 -11.49
N GLN A 35 -20.60 24.22 -12.61
CA GLN A 35 -21.60 25.21 -13.02
C GLN A 35 -23.01 24.73 -12.73
N ALA A 36 -23.84 25.61 -12.18
CA ALA A 36 -25.26 25.37 -11.99
C ALA A 36 -25.97 25.26 -13.35
N SER A 37 -26.69 24.16 -13.55
CA SER A 37 -27.49 23.89 -14.77
C SER A 37 -28.98 23.74 -14.42
N PRO A 38 -29.65 24.79 -13.91
CA PRO A 38 -31.07 24.73 -13.58
C PRO A 38 -32.00 24.79 -14.80
N VAL A 39 -31.46 25.16 -15.97
CA VAL A 39 -32.26 25.40 -17.17
C VAL A 39 -32.59 24.09 -17.85
N VAL A 40 -33.89 23.89 -18.09
CA VAL A 40 -34.37 22.83 -18.95
C VAL A 40 -34.12 23.25 -20.41
N PRO A 41 -33.42 22.44 -21.21
CA PRO A 41 -33.25 22.71 -22.63
C PRO A 41 -34.62 22.69 -23.34
N ALA A 42 -34.82 23.61 -24.29
CA ALA A 42 -35.93 23.52 -25.21
C ALA A 42 -35.67 22.39 -26.23
N PRO A 43 -36.69 21.59 -26.58
CA PRO A 43 -36.53 20.56 -27.59
C PRO A 43 -36.24 21.19 -28.95
N ARG A 44 -35.22 20.67 -29.65
CA ARG A 44 -34.92 20.98 -31.05
C ARG A 44 -35.45 19.84 -31.92
N ARG A 45 -36.04 20.16 -33.05
CA ARG A 45 -36.70 19.17 -33.93
C ARG A 45 -35.86 18.92 -35.17
N LEU A 46 -35.40 17.68 -35.35
CA LEU A 46 -34.73 17.23 -36.55
C LEU A 46 -35.74 16.57 -37.46
N LEU A 47 -35.79 17.05 -38.71
CA LEU A 47 -36.62 16.50 -39.74
C LEU A 47 -35.79 16.24 -41.00
N LEU A 48 -35.78 15.00 -41.49
CA LEU A 48 -35.16 14.69 -42.77
C LEU A 48 -36.09 15.15 -43.89
N LYS A 49 -35.52 15.80 -44.92
CA LYS A 49 -36.27 16.34 -46.08
C LYS A 49 -35.93 15.62 -47.39
N ARG A 50 -34.66 15.26 -47.59
CA ARG A 50 -34.20 14.54 -48.79
C ARG A 50 -32.97 13.69 -48.49
N ILE A 51 -32.98 12.44 -48.96
CA ILE A 51 -31.87 11.51 -48.96
C ILE A 51 -31.45 11.27 -50.41
N HIS A 52 -30.15 11.38 -50.69
CA HIS A 52 -29.61 11.08 -52.01
C HIS A 52 -28.22 10.46 -51.91
N PHE A 53 -27.97 9.42 -52.68
CA PHE A 53 -26.62 8.89 -52.87
C PHE A 53 -26.52 8.13 -54.20
N SER A 54 -25.33 8.15 -54.79
CA SER A 54 -25.07 7.56 -56.10
C SER A 54 -23.65 7.01 -56.16
N GLY A 55 -23.40 6.15 -57.14
CA GLY A 55 -22.10 5.56 -57.33
C GLY A 55 -22.10 4.40 -58.31
N ILE A 56 -21.17 3.47 -58.13
CA ILE A 56 -21.01 2.31 -59.01
C ILE A 56 -20.94 1.04 -58.17
N LYS A 57 -21.90 0.13 -58.41
CA LYS A 57 -21.83 -1.23 -57.87
C LYS A 57 -20.83 -2.04 -58.65
N ASP A 58 -19.96 -2.73 -57.93
CA ASP A 58 -18.96 -3.61 -58.50
C ASP A 58 -18.94 -4.95 -57.74
N GLY A 59 -18.65 -6.04 -58.45
CA GLY A 59 -18.55 -7.39 -57.87
C GLY A 59 -19.88 -8.09 -57.56
N VAL A 60 -21.02 -7.63 -58.11
CA VAL A 60 -22.36 -8.24 -57.94
C VAL A 60 -23.12 -8.41 -59.25
N ASP A 61 -24.12 -9.29 -59.30
CA ASP A 61 -24.90 -9.61 -60.52
C ASP A 61 -25.61 -8.39 -61.15
N CYS A 62 -25.81 -7.32 -60.38
CA CYS A 62 -26.40 -6.04 -60.81
C CYS A 62 -25.38 -4.89 -60.77
N SER A 63 -24.14 -5.15 -61.22
CA SER A 63 -23.08 -4.14 -61.32
C SER A 63 -23.43 -3.04 -62.32
N GLY A 64 -23.02 -1.81 -62.04
CA GLY A 64 -23.34 -0.63 -62.85
C GLY A 64 -23.50 0.64 -62.03
N GLU A 65 -23.73 1.76 -62.73
CA GLU A 65 -24.06 3.03 -62.09
C GLU A 65 -25.42 2.93 -61.40
N PHE A 66 -25.53 3.49 -60.20
CA PHE A 66 -26.78 3.58 -59.47
C PHE A 66 -26.99 4.98 -58.91
N GLU A 67 -28.26 5.35 -58.77
CA GLU A 67 -28.69 6.59 -58.13
C GLU A 67 -29.93 6.31 -57.27
N PHE A 68 -29.84 6.67 -55.99
CA PHE A 68 -30.96 6.66 -55.07
C PHE A 68 -31.36 8.09 -54.73
N GLU A 69 -32.65 8.39 -54.86
CA GLU A 69 -33.24 9.63 -54.37
C GLU A 69 -34.55 9.33 -53.63
N TRP A 70 -34.69 9.94 -52.46
CA TRP A 70 -35.93 9.99 -51.71
C TRP A 70 -36.15 11.42 -51.20
N ASP A 71 -37.14 12.11 -51.77
CA ASP A 71 -37.43 13.52 -51.54
C ASP A 71 -38.76 13.72 -50.81
N LYS A 72 -39.03 14.98 -50.44
CA LYS A 72 -40.28 15.43 -49.80
C LYS A 72 -40.63 14.67 -48.52
N LEU A 73 -39.61 14.18 -47.82
CA LEU A 73 -39.76 13.63 -46.49
C LEU A 73 -40.28 14.73 -45.56
N ASP A 74 -41.25 14.38 -44.74
CA ASP A 74 -41.87 15.28 -43.76
C ASP A 74 -42.20 14.51 -42.48
N HIS A 75 -42.90 15.13 -41.54
CA HIS A 75 -43.37 14.45 -40.33
C HIS A 75 -44.32 13.27 -40.65
N GLY A 76 -44.47 12.37 -39.70
CA GLY A 76 -45.32 11.18 -39.82
C GLY A 76 -44.56 9.87 -40.00
N LEU A 77 -45.31 8.81 -40.34
CA LEU A 77 -44.80 7.47 -40.60
C LEU A 77 -44.45 7.28 -42.09
N TRP A 78 -43.22 6.88 -42.35
CA TRP A 78 -42.66 6.57 -43.67
C TRP A 78 -42.11 5.15 -43.68
N ALA A 79 -42.12 4.48 -44.84
CA ALA A 79 -41.55 3.14 -44.94
C ALA A 79 -40.73 2.89 -46.20
N ILE A 80 -39.64 2.14 -46.03
CA ILE A 80 -38.81 1.56 -47.08
C ILE A 80 -39.11 0.07 -47.16
N LEU A 81 -39.65 -0.38 -48.28
CA LEU A 81 -40.11 -1.76 -48.48
C LEU A 81 -39.38 -2.44 -49.64
N THR A 82 -39.08 -3.72 -49.49
CA THR A 82 -38.62 -4.58 -50.58
C THR A 82 -39.22 -5.97 -50.42
N ASP A 83 -39.34 -6.71 -51.52
CA ASP A 83 -39.97 -8.04 -51.51
C ASP A 83 -39.11 -9.12 -50.83
N SER A 84 -37.81 -8.91 -50.70
CA SER A 84 -36.86 -9.85 -50.07
C SER A 84 -35.77 -9.17 -49.23
N ASN A 85 -35.06 -9.95 -48.42
CA ASN A 85 -33.92 -9.47 -47.61
C ASN A 85 -32.69 -9.14 -48.48
N LEU A 86 -31.76 -8.35 -47.94
CA LEU A 86 -30.50 -7.96 -48.61
C LEU A 86 -30.66 -7.16 -49.91
N LYS A 87 -31.72 -6.36 -50.02
CA LYS A 87 -32.02 -5.50 -51.19
C LYS A 87 -31.74 -4.01 -50.96
N GLY A 88 -30.84 -3.67 -50.02
CA GLY A 88 -30.38 -2.29 -49.79
C GLY A 88 -31.20 -1.45 -48.81
N LYS A 89 -32.22 -2.01 -48.14
CA LYS A 89 -33.06 -1.31 -47.15
C LYS A 89 -32.27 -0.75 -45.96
N SER A 90 -31.57 -1.63 -45.25
CA SER A 90 -30.73 -1.25 -44.10
C SER A 90 -29.60 -0.32 -44.54
N SER A 91 -29.08 -0.49 -45.76
CA SER A 91 -28.06 0.39 -46.32
C SER A 91 -28.52 1.85 -46.44
N VAL A 92 -29.78 2.11 -46.83
CA VAL A 92 -30.31 3.50 -46.85
C VAL A 92 -30.28 4.11 -45.45
N LEU A 93 -30.73 3.38 -44.43
CA LEU A 93 -30.71 3.86 -43.04
C LEU A 93 -29.27 4.05 -42.53
N GLU A 94 -28.35 3.17 -42.90
CA GLU A 94 -26.94 3.28 -42.53
C GLU A 94 -26.21 4.43 -43.24
N VAL A 95 -26.58 4.77 -44.48
CA VAL A 95 -26.11 6.00 -45.16
C VAL A 95 -26.63 7.25 -44.45
N VAL A 96 -27.90 7.27 -44.05
CA VAL A 96 -28.44 8.38 -43.23
C VAL A 96 -27.71 8.49 -41.90
N ARG A 97 -27.44 7.37 -41.21
CA ARG A 97 -26.63 7.32 -39.98
C ARG A 97 -25.24 7.90 -40.21
N TRP A 98 -24.57 7.49 -41.29
CA TRP A 98 -23.25 7.97 -41.64
C TRP A 98 -23.24 9.49 -41.83
N LEU A 99 -24.18 10.02 -42.62
CA LEU A 99 -24.28 11.45 -42.90
C LEU A 99 -24.61 12.29 -41.65
N LEU A 100 -25.43 11.77 -40.74
CA LEU A 100 -25.76 12.44 -39.47
C LEU A 100 -24.63 12.36 -38.44
N ARG A 101 -23.84 11.28 -38.43
CA ARG A 101 -22.74 11.07 -37.45
C ARG A 101 -21.41 11.64 -37.91
N GLY A 102 -21.22 11.80 -39.22
CA GLY A 102 -19.92 12.12 -39.81
C GLY A 102 -18.97 10.92 -39.90
N ARG A 103 -19.43 9.71 -39.52
CA ARG A 103 -18.65 8.47 -39.57
C ARG A 103 -19.54 7.26 -39.84
N PRO A 104 -19.08 6.25 -40.58
CA PRO A 104 -19.86 5.06 -40.85
C PRO A 104 -20.04 4.21 -39.57
N THR A 105 -21.10 3.40 -39.55
CA THR A 105 -21.29 2.39 -38.51
C THR A 105 -20.67 1.06 -38.97
N ALA A 106 -20.48 0.13 -38.03
CA ALA A 106 -20.04 -1.23 -38.38
C ALA A 106 -21.10 -2.04 -39.19
N ASN A 107 -22.34 -1.53 -39.28
CA ASN A 107 -23.41 -2.18 -40.04
C ASN A 107 -23.42 -1.74 -41.52
N LEU A 108 -22.77 -0.62 -41.85
CA LEU A 108 -22.54 -0.24 -43.24
C LEU A 108 -21.38 -1.09 -43.77
N GLN A 109 -21.70 -2.11 -44.57
CA GLN A 109 -20.71 -3.04 -45.11
C GLN A 109 -19.70 -2.30 -46.00
N ASP A 110 -18.42 -2.69 -45.92
CA ASP A 110 -17.32 -2.01 -46.60
C ASP A 110 -17.44 -2.05 -48.13
N ASP A 111 -18.03 -3.11 -48.68
CA ASP A 111 -18.35 -3.24 -50.11
C ASP A 111 -19.41 -2.22 -50.55
N VAL A 112 -20.54 -2.16 -49.85
CA VAL A 112 -21.61 -1.16 -50.08
C VAL A 112 -21.06 0.26 -49.97
N ARG A 113 -20.21 0.50 -48.97
CA ARG A 113 -19.57 1.79 -48.76
C ARG A 113 -18.66 2.16 -49.93
N SER A 114 -17.87 1.22 -50.44
CA SER A 114 -16.95 1.44 -51.56
C SER A 114 -17.67 1.78 -52.87
N TRP A 115 -18.93 1.37 -53.02
CA TRP A 115 -19.73 1.68 -54.21
C TRP A 115 -20.21 3.13 -54.24
N ILE A 116 -20.38 3.77 -53.09
CA ILE A 116 -20.92 5.13 -52.99
C ILE A 116 -19.84 6.14 -53.39
N ARG A 117 -20.14 6.97 -54.40
CA ARG A 117 -19.28 8.07 -54.87
C ARG A 117 -19.73 9.44 -54.38
N GLU A 118 -21.04 9.66 -54.33
CA GLU A 118 -21.60 10.92 -53.84
C GLU A 118 -22.75 10.62 -52.89
N SER A 119 -22.90 11.43 -51.84
CA SER A 119 -24.07 11.36 -50.96
C SER A 119 -24.44 12.72 -50.41
N SER A 120 -25.72 12.94 -50.20
CA SER A 120 -26.21 14.14 -49.54
C SER A 120 -27.47 13.88 -48.74
N LEU A 121 -27.56 14.59 -47.61
CA LEU A 121 -28.74 14.59 -46.74
C LEU A 121 -29.16 16.03 -46.52
N SER A 122 -30.40 16.33 -46.89
CA SER A 122 -31.05 17.59 -46.56
C SER A 122 -31.97 17.36 -45.36
N PHE A 123 -31.80 18.20 -44.33
CA PHE A 123 -32.55 18.10 -43.09
C PHE A 123 -32.85 19.49 -42.54
N GLN A 124 -33.88 19.58 -41.71
CA GLN A 124 -34.32 20.79 -41.05
C GLN A 124 -34.10 20.64 -39.55
N LEU A 125 -33.55 21.67 -38.91
CA LEU A 125 -33.55 21.82 -37.46
C LEU A 125 -34.47 22.98 -37.10
N ASP A 126 -35.59 22.67 -36.45
CA ASP A 126 -36.73 23.56 -36.23
C ASP A 126 -37.23 24.17 -37.55
N GLU A 127 -36.83 25.40 -37.88
CA GLU A 127 -37.24 26.13 -39.09
C GLU A 127 -36.05 26.49 -40.00
N VAL A 128 -34.90 25.87 -39.76
CA VAL A 128 -33.66 26.16 -40.47
C VAL A 128 -33.22 24.94 -41.26
N ASP A 129 -33.07 25.12 -42.57
CA ASP A 129 -32.68 24.05 -43.46
C ASP A 129 -31.15 23.91 -43.56
N TYR A 130 -30.69 22.67 -43.61
CA TYR A 130 -29.29 22.29 -43.73
C TYR A 130 -29.12 21.20 -44.79
N LYS A 131 -27.94 21.16 -45.39
CA LYS A 131 -27.53 20.09 -46.31
C LYS A 131 -26.09 19.70 -46.02
N VAL A 132 -25.87 18.41 -45.77
CA VAL A 132 -24.55 17.79 -45.80
C VAL A 132 -24.35 17.14 -47.17
N GLU A 133 -23.19 17.38 -47.78
CA GLU A 133 -22.81 16.87 -49.10
C GLU A 133 -21.42 16.25 -48.97
N ILE A 134 -21.26 14.99 -49.39
CA ILE A 134 -19.99 14.27 -49.41
C ILE A 134 -19.69 13.70 -50.79
N GLN A 135 -18.41 13.65 -51.11
CA GLN A 135 -17.82 12.95 -52.25
C GLN A 135 -16.80 11.95 -51.71
N CYS A 136 -16.92 10.71 -52.18
CA CYS A 136 -16.14 9.56 -51.76
C CYS A 136 -15.16 9.19 -52.88
N GLY A 137 -13.87 9.35 -52.60
CA GLY A 137 -12.77 8.87 -53.45
C GLY A 137 -11.80 8.04 -52.61
N ASP A 138 -10.51 8.37 -52.66
CA ASP A 138 -9.51 7.78 -51.74
C ASP A 138 -9.76 8.17 -50.27
N ASP A 139 -10.41 9.30 -50.04
CA ASP A 139 -10.90 9.78 -48.73
C ASP A 139 -12.27 10.48 -48.91
N VAL A 140 -12.93 10.83 -47.81
CA VAL A 140 -14.25 11.49 -47.78
C VAL A 140 -14.05 13.01 -47.70
N THR A 141 -14.48 13.72 -48.74
CA THR A 141 -14.46 15.19 -48.77
C THR A 141 -15.86 15.76 -48.85
N GLY A 142 -16.12 16.92 -48.26
CA GLY A 142 -17.46 17.47 -48.28
C GLY A 142 -17.67 18.76 -47.50
N LYS A 143 -18.95 19.12 -47.35
CA LYS A 143 -19.35 20.36 -46.67
C LYS A 143 -20.72 20.24 -46.01
N LEU A 144 -20.87 21.00 -44.93
CA LEU A 144 -22.15 21.28 -44.29
C LEU A 144 -22.58 22.72 -44.62
N SER A 145 -23.79 22.87 -45.18
CA SER A 145 -24.36 24.15 -45.58
C SER A 145 -25.67 24.42 -44.88
N ARG A 146 -25.91 25.68 -44.52
CA ARG A 146 -27.17 26.22 -44.02
C ARG A 146 -27.88 27.00 -45.12
N PHE A 147 -29.20 26.91 -45.16
CA PHE A 147 -30.05 27.67 -46.05
C PHE A 147 -30.92 28.63 -45.22
N SER A 148 -30.98 29.90 -45.64
CA SER A 148 -31.92 30.86 -45.06
C SER A 148 -33.33 30.63 -45.58
N ARG A 149 -34.35 31.17 -44.91
CA ARG A 149 -35.74 31.20 -45.41
C ARG A 149 -35.89 31.81 -46.82
N SER A 150 -34.96 32.68 -47.24
CA SER A 150 -34.94 33.27 -48.59
C SER A 150 -34.16 32.43 -49.61
N GLY A 151 -33.75 31.20 -49.27
CA GLY A 151 -33.00 30.28 -50.16
C GLY A 151 -31.49 30.50 -50.24
N ASN A 152 -30.93 31.54 -49.59
CA ASN A 152 -29.48 31.78 -49.63
C ASN A 152 -28.69 30.66 -48.93
N LYS A 153 -27.72 30.08 -49.65
CA LYS A 153 -26.81 29.03 -49.17
C LYS A 153 -25.58 29.64 -48.50
N ARG A 154 -25.29 29.23 -47.26
CA ARG A 154 -24.07 29.57 -46.53
C ARG A 154 -23.36 28.29 -46.08
N LYS A 155 -22.09 28.13 -46.46
CA LYS A 155 -21.24 27.06 -45.92
C LYS A 155 -20.95 27.32 -44.44
N ILE A 156 -21.18 26.33 -43.59
CA ILE A 156 -20.91 26.41 -42.14
C ILE A 156 -19.86 25.40 -41.66
N GLY A 157 -19.55 24.38 -42.46
CA GLY A 157 -18.47 23.43 -42.21
C GLY A 157 -17.89 22.88 -43.51
N TRP A 158 -16.63 22.47 -43.48
CA TRP A 158 -15.92 21.77 -44.54
C TRP A 158 -15.03 20.71 -43.91
N PHE A 159 -14.84 19.59 -44.60
CA PHE A 159 -13.99 18.48 -44.17
C PHE A 159 -13.33 17.83 -45.38
N GLY A 160 -12.07 17.45 -45.23
CA GLY A 160 -11.26 16.82 -46.26
C GLY A 160 -10.94 15.34 -46.00
N ASN A 161 -11.36 14.81 -44.85
CA ASN A 161 -11.16 13.41 -44.48
C ASN A 161 -12.23 12.94 -43.48
N GLU A 162 -12.27 11.63 -43.19
CA GLU A 162 -13.23 11.04 -42.24
C GLU A 162 -13.19 11.64 -40.82
N LEU A 163 -11.99 11.93 -40.28
CA LEU A 163 -11.86 12.48 -38.92
C LEU A 163 -12.42 13.90 -38.84
N GLU A 164 -12.14 14.73 -39.85
CA GLU A 164 -12.72 16.06 -39.98
C GLU A 164 -14.23 15.99 -40.19
N PHE A 165 -14.73 15.00 -40.93
CA PHE A 165 -16.17 14.82 -41.13
C PHE A 165 -16.89 14.52 -39.81
N GLU A 166 -16.36 13.58 -39.01
CA GLU A 166 -16.89 13.28 -37.66
C GLU A 166 -16.85 14.52 -36.76
N ALA A 167 -15.73 15.26 -36.76
CA ALA A 167 -15.58 16.45 -35.94
C ALA A 167 -16.59 17.54 -36.32
N VAL A 168 -16.74 17.85 -37.61
CA VAL A 168 -17.68 18.89 -38.10
C VAL A 168 -19.12 18.55 -37.74
N MET A 169 -19.54 17.29 -37.95
CA MET A 169 -20.89 16.86 -37.63
C MET A 169 -21.13 16.81 -36.12
N SER A 170 -20.15 16.33 -35.35
CA SER A 170 -20.23 16.31 -33.89
C SER A 170 -20.35 17.72 -33.32
N ASP A 171 -19.46 18.64 -33.69
CA ASP A 171 -19.49 20.03 -33.19
C ASP A 171 -20.79 20.74 -33.56
N PHE A 172 -21.28 20.52 -34.78
CA PHE A 172 -22.56 21.07 -35.22
C PHE A 172 -23.71 20.59 -34.33
N PHE A 173 -23.95 19.29 -34.24
CA PHE A 173 -25.10 18.77 -33.51
C PHE A 173 -25.01 18.97 -32.00
N MET A 174 -23.82 18.81 -31.41
CA MET A 174 -23.61 19.09 -29.97
C MET A 174 -23.98 20.54 -29.64
N ARG A 175 -23.61 21.49 -30.50
CA ARG A 175 -23.96 22.90 -30.33
C ARG A 175 -25.45 23.15 -30.54
N GLU A 176 -26.04 22.68 -31.64
CA GLU A 176 -27.45 22.96 -31.95
C GLU A 176 -28.40 22.36 -30.89
N PHE A 177 -28.10 21.16 -30.38
CA PHE A 177 -28.86 20.51 -29.31
C PHE A 177 -28.46 20.94 -27.88
N SER A 178 -27.47 21.84 -27.74
CA SER A 178 -26.96 22.29 -26.43
C SER A 178 -26.60 21.11 -25.51
N MET A 179 -25.78 20.20 -26.04
CA MET A 179 -25.29 19.00 -25.37
C MET A 179 -23.79 19.13 -25.08
N ASP A 180 -23.35 18.51 -23.99
CA ASP A 180 -21.94 18.42 -23.57
C ASP A 180 -21.41 17.00 -23.75
N LEU A 181 -20.09 16.86 -23.93
CA LEU A 181 -19.42 15.56 -23.98
C LEU A 181 -19.70 14.76 -22.71
N VAL A 182 -20.12 13.51 -22.87
CA VAL A 182 -20.42 12.63 -21.74
C VAL A 182 -19.16 11.87 -21.34
N ALA A 183 -18.60 12.22 -20.18
CA ALA A 183 -17.48 11.49 -19.59
C ALA A 183 -17.96 10.23 -18.86
N VAL A 184 -17.49 9.07 -19.30
CA VAL A 184 -17.77 7.77 -18.69
C VAL A 184 -16.47 7.14 -18.22
N TYR A 185 -16.40 6.79 -16.94
CA TYR A 185 -15.27 6.04 -16.40
C TYR A 185 -15.45 4.55 -16.68
N ARG A 186 -14.58 3.98 -17.51
CA ARG A 186 -14.52 2.54 -17.75
C ARG A 186 -13.43 1.94 -16.86
N LYS A 187 -13.83 1.04 -15.94
CA LYS A 187 -12.87 0.21 -15.19
C LYS A 187 -12.17 -0.74 -16.16
N SER A 188 -10.83 -0.75 -16.13
CA SER A 188 -9.97 -1.71 -16.81
C SER A 188 -9.20 -2.47 -15.73
N GLY A 189 -9.75 -3.59 -15.28
CA GLY A 189 -9.20 -4.38 -14.17
C GLY A 189 -9.54 -3.82 -12.77
N ASP A 190 -8.85 -4.31 -11.75
CA ASP A 190 -9.11 -3.98 -10.34
C ASP A 190 -8.57 -2.61 -9.88
N VAL A 191 -7.56 -2.07 -10.57
CA VAL A 191 -6.81 -0.90 -10.10
C VAL A 191 -6.86 0.27 -11.08
N ASP A 192 -7.07 0.02 -12.37
CA ASP A 192 -6.97 1.05 -13.40
C ASP A 192 -8.31 1.32 -14.10
N GLY A 193 -8.50 2.52 -14.60
CA GLY A 193 -9.65 2.85 -15.42
C GLY A 193 -9.45 4.11 -16.24
N ARG A 194 -10.04 4.13 -17.42
CA ARG A 194 -9.93 5.23 -18.37
C ARG A 194 -11.25 5.94 -18.48
N THR A 195 -11.21 7.27 -18.42
CA THR A 195 -12.36 8.10 -18.78
C THR A 195 -12.43 8.17 -20.30
N VAL A 196 -13.53 7.67 -20.86
CA VAL A 196 -13.87 7.80 -22.28
C VAL A 196 -14.86 8.95 -22.42
N LEU A 197 -14.56 9.87 -23.33
CA LEU A 197 -15.48 10.96 -23.70
C LEU A 197 -16.36 10.49 -24.85
N HIS A 198 -17.67 10.61 -24.69
CA HIS A 198 -18.65 10.27 -25.73
C HIS A 198 -19.26 11.55 -26.31
N GLY A 199 -19.16 11.71 -27.64
CA GLY A 199 -19.74 12.82 -28.40
C GLY A 199 -20.98 12.43 -29.21
N TRP A 200 -21.33 13.24 -30.20
CA TRP A 200 -22.57 13.09 -30.98
C TRP A 200 -22.78 11.70 -31.58
N HIS A 201 -21.70 11.04 -32.02
CA HIS A 201 -21.77 9.70 -32.58
C HIS A 201 -22.50 8.71 -31.64
N ALA A 202 -22.30 8.84 -30.32
CA ALA A 202 -22.90 7.99 -29.30
C ALA A 202 -24.28 8.50 -28.88
N LEU A 203 -24.47 9.83 -28.86
CA LEU A 203 -25.75 10.44 -28.48
C LEU A 203 -26.83 10.21 -29.54
N SER A 204 -26.46 10.21 -30.81
CA SER A 204 -27.37 10.01 -31.93
C SER A 204 -28.04 8.63 -31.96
N GLY A 205 -27.46 7.63 -31.27
CA GLY A 205 -27.97 6.25 -31.21
C GLY A 205 -29.41 6.12 -30.71
N VAL A 206 -29.96 7.12 -30.03
CA VAL A 206 -31.35 7.12 -29.58
C VAL A 206 -32.37 7.23 -30.72
N MET A 207 -31.95 7.77 -31.88
CA MET A 207 -32.80 7.92 -33.07
C MET A 207 -32.93 6.62 -33.85
N PHE A 208 -32.26 5.56 -33.41
CA PHE A 208 -32.00 4.38 -34.20
C PHE A 208 -32.30 3.11 -33.41
N ILE A 209 -33.25 2.32 -33.92
CA ILE A 209 -33.55 0.99 -33.40
C ILE A 209 -33.13 0.00 -34.49
N GLY A 210 -31.97 -0.63 -34.30
CA GLY A 210 -31.52 -1.74 -35.12
C GLY A 210 -32.00 -3.08 -34.57
N THR A 211 -31.28 -4.15 -34.92
CA THR A 211 -31.59 -5.52 -34.52
C THR A 211 -31.02 -5.93 -33.14
N ASP A 212 -30.22 -5.06 -32.51
CA ASP A 212 -29.70 -5.27 -31.14
C ASP A 212 -30.63 -4.64 -30.08
N TYR A 213 -31.24 -5.51 -29.27
CA TYR A 213 -32.16 -5.17 -28.18
C TYR A 213 -31.56 -5.43 -26.79
N THR A 214 -30.24 -5.55 -26.68
CA THR A 214 -29.57 -5.65 -25.37
C THR A 214 -29.75 -4.38 -24.54
N THR A 215 -29.86 -3.23 -25.20
CA THR A 215 -29.94 -1.91 -24.57
C THR A 215 -31.27 -1.25 -24.86
N LEU A 216 -31.95 -0.78 -23.79
CA LEU A 216 -33.25 -0.12 -23.88
C LEU A 216 -33.18 1.24 -24.60
N VAL A 217 -32.15 2.04 -24.37
CA VAL A 217 -32.00 3.40 -24.94
C VAL A 217 -30.60 3.56 -25.52
N GLY A 218 -30.52 3.85 -26.82
CA GLY A 218 -29.26 3.94 -27.59
C GLY A 218 -28.83 2.61 -28.22
N ASP A 219 -27.64 2.64 -28.81
CA ASP A 219 -27.02 1.55 -29.59
C ASP A 219 -25.71 1.04 -28.97
N LEU A 220 -25.32 1.53 -27.80
CA LEU A 220 -24.12 1.10 -27.06
C LEU A 220 -24.48 0.25 -25.86
N ALA A 221 -23.62 -0.74 -25.56
CA ALA A 221 -23.88 -1.76 -24.55
C ALA A 221 -24.24 -1.21 -23.15
N PRO A 222 -25.07 -1.92 -22.35
CA PRO A 222 -25.61 -1.41 -21.08
C PRO A 222 -24.54 -1.13 -20.01
N ASN A 223 -23.44 -1.90 -20.04
CA ASN A 223 -22.33 -1.82 -19.08
C ASN A 223 -21.48 -0.55 -19.22
N THR A 224 -21.69 0.24 -20.28
CA THR A 224 -20.99 1.51 -20.48
C THR A 224 -21.49 2.60 -19.54
N GLY A 225 -22.67 2.47 -18.90
CA GLY A 225 -23.25 3.56 -18.10
C GLY A 225 -23.72 4.77 -18.92
N LEU A 226 -23.50 4.76 -20.23
CA LEU A 226 -23.96 5.76 -21.18
C LEU A 226 -25.49 5.76 -21.34
N PRO A 227 -26.21 4.61 -21.43
CA PRO A 227 -27.68 4.62 -21.57
C PRO A 227 -28.40 5.39 -20.45
N ILE A 228 -27.85 5.34 -19.23
CA ILE A 228 -28.34 6.14 -18.10
C ILE A 228 -28.22 7.63 -18.39
N ARG A 229 -27.05 8.07 -18.86
CA ARG A 229 -26.81 9.47 -19.21
C ARG A 229 -27.63 9.91 -20.42
N LEU A 230 -27.79 9.08 -21.44
CA LEU A 230 -28.62 9.37 -22.60
C LEU A 230 -30.05 9.66 -22.19
N THR A 231 -30.66 8.77 -21.42
CA THR A 231 -32.06 8.91 -21.00
C THR A 231 -32.26 10.17 -20.16
N GLN A 232 -31.38 10.37 -19.19
CA GLN A 232 -31.33 11.56 -18.35
C GLN A 232 -31.19 12.87 -19.17
N MET A 233 -30.31 12.87 -20.17
CA MET A 233 -30.05 14.01 -21.06
C MET A 233 -31.23 14.31 -21.98
N TYR A 234 -31.82 13.28 -22.59
CA TYR A 234 -32.92 13.38 -23.54
C TYR A 234 -34.25 13.72 -22.87
N LEU A 235 -34.48 13.27 -21.64
CA LEU A 235 -35.59 13.72 -20.79
C LEU A 235 -35.41 15.16 -20.28
N GLY A 236 -34.23 15.77 -20.46
CA GLY A 236 -33.98 17.16 -20.11
C GLY A 236 -33.99 17.43 -18.61
N ILE A 237 -33.67 16.45 -17.78
CA ILE A 237 -33.67 16.62 -16.32
C ILE A 237 -32.54 17.63 -15.97
N PRO A 238 -32.83 18.71 -15.25
CA PRO A 238 -31.81 19.71 -14.92
C PRO A 238 -30.84 19.16 -13.85
N TRP A 239 -29.74 19.88 -13.61
CA TRP A 239 -28.72 19.58 -12.59
C TRP A 239 -27.90 18.29 -12.78
N ILE A 240 -28.16 17.48 -13.79
CA ILE A 240 -27.43 16.21 -14.01
C ILE A 240 -25.94 16.43 -14.26
N SER A 241 -25.60 17.42 -15.08
CA SER A 241 -24.21 17.81 -15.39
C SER A 241 -23.52 18.39 -14.15
N THR A 242 -24.19 19.29 -13.42
CA THR A 242 -23.72 19.84 -12.14
C THR A 242 -23.42 18.73 -11.13
N LEU A 243 -24.32 17.75 -10.97
CA LEU A 243 -24.14 16.61 -10.06
C LEU A 243 -22.97 15.71 -10.49
N ALA A 244 -22.77 15.53 -11.80
CA ALA A 244 -21.64 14.77 -12.33
C ALA A 244 -20.31 15.44 -11.98
N SER A 245 -20.19 16.74 -12.25
CA SER A 245 -19.00 17.54 -11.94
C SER A 245 -18.72 17.57 -10.43
N ALA A 246 -19.75 17.74 -9.60
CA ALA A 246 -19.59 17.71 -8.14
C ALA A 246 -19.10 16.36 -7.62
N LYS A 247 -19.62 15.24 -8.13
CA LYS A 247 -19.13 13.89 -7.77
C LYS A 247 -17.69 13.66 -8.21
N ALA A 248 -17.31 14.17 -9.39
CA ALA A 248 -15.93 14.10 -9.87
C ALA A 248 -14.98 14.89 -8.97
N ALA A 249 -15.36 16.10 -8.55
CA ALA A 249 -14.59 16.94 -7.63
C ALA A 249 -14.38 16.26 -6.26
N VAL A 250 -15.43 15.68 -5.67
CA VAL A 250 -15.33 14.90 -4.42
C VAL A 250 -14.34 13.73 -4.58
N ALA A 251 -14.41 13.00 -5.71
CA ALA A 251 -13.52 11.88 -5.97
C ALA A 251 -12.05 12.33 -6.11
N GLU A 252 -11.80 13.46 -6.78
CA GLU A 252 -10.47 14.06 -6.90
C GLU A 252 -9.92 14.47 -5.53
N GLN A 253 -10.71 15.17 -4.71
CA GLN A 253 -10.26 15.64 -3.39
C GLN A 253 -9.96 14.48 -2.45
N LYS A 254 -10.79 13.42 -2.46
CA LYS A 254 -10.52 12.20 -1.69
C LYS A 254 -9.22 11.54 -2.12
N ARG A 255 -8.88 11.54 -3.41
CA ARG A 255 -7.57 11.03 -3.87
C ARG A 255 -6.41 11.87 -3.38
N LYS A 256 -6.52 13.20 -3.41
CA LYS A 256 -5.49 14.12 -2.88
C LYS A 256 -5.25 13.88 -1.38
N LEU A 257 -6.32 13.78 -0.60
CA LEU A 257 -6.25 13.48 0.84
C LEU A 257 -5.67 12.09 1.11
N ALA A 258 -6.07 11.07 0.35
CA ALA A 258 -5.52 9.73 0.48
C ALA A 258 -4.01 9.67 0.13
N ALA A 259 -3.59 10.39 -0.91
CA ALA A 259 -2.17 10.49 -1.28
C ALA A 259 -1.35 11.19 -0.18
N LYS A 260 -1.86 12.29 0.38
CA LYS A 260 -1.22 12.99 1.50
C LYS A 260 -1.15 12.11 2.75
N SER A 261 -2.24 11.45 3.11
CA SER A 261 -2.29 10.53 4.25
C SER A 261 -1.32 9.36 4.09
N LYS A 262 -1.19 8.82 2.88
CA LYS A 262 -0.22 7.75 2.59
C LYS A 262 1.23 8.23 2.76
N LEU A 263 1.57 9.41 2.24
CA LEU A 263 2.90 9.99 2.42
C LEU A 263 3.25 10.21 3.90
N GLU A 264 2.28 10.66 4.70
CA GLU A 264 2.44 10.82 6.15
C GLU A 264 2.56 9.48 6.88
N GLN A 265 1.77 8.48 6.49
CA GLN A 265 1.89 7.10 7.03
C GLN A 265 3.26 6.51 6.71
N ASP A 266 3.73 6.62 5.46
CA ASP A 266 5.05 6.14 5.05
C ASP A 266 6.16 6.86 5.83
N ALA A 267 6.03 8.18 6.05
CA ALA A 267 6.97 8.95 6.87
C ALA A 267 6.96 8.52 8.35
N ASN A 268 5.78 8.25 8.92
CA ASN A 268 5.63 7.75 10.29
C ASN A 268 6.19 6.34 10.45
N GLU A 269 5.92 5.43 9.52
CA GLU A 269 6.49 4.08 9.55
C GLU A 269 8.03 4.11 9.49
N LEU A 270 8.59 4.99 8.67
CA LEU A 270 10.04 5.13 8.52
C LEU A 270 10.67 5.72 9.80
N ARG A 271 10.00 6.67 10.45
CA ARG A 271 10.36 7.18 11.78
C ARG A 271 10.29 6.09 12.85
N ASP A 272 9.21 5.32 12.90
CA ASP A 272 9.04 4.24 13.88
C ASP A 272 10.09 3.16 13.72
N LYS A 273 10.43 2.79 12.48
CA LYS A 273 11.56 1.88 12.18
C LYS A 273 12.88 2.45 12.69
N ARG A 274 13.16 3.74 12.42
CA ARG A 274 14.37 4.42 12.92
C ARG A 274 14.43 4.46 14.44
N LEU A 275 13.33 4.79 15.11
CA LEU A 275 13.24 4.79 16.57
C LEU A 275 13.49 3.40 17.14
N LYS A 276 12.87 2.34 16.59
CA LYS A 276 13.11 0.95 17.02
C LYS A 276 14.58 0.56 16.89
N GLN A 277 15.25 0.92 15.80
CA GLN A 277 16.67 0.67 15.61
C GLN A 277 17.54 1.40 16.64
N LEU A 278 17.27 2.68 16.90
CA LEU A 278 18.01 3.47 17.89
C LEU A 278 17.83 2.93 19.30
N HIS A 279 16.62 2.51 19.68
CA HIS A 279 16.36 1.88 20.97
C HIS A 279 17.10 0.55 21.13
N GLY A 280 17.12 -0.31 20.09
CA GLY A 280 17.88 -1.56 20.14
C GLY A 280 19.40 -1.37 20.27
N LEU A 281 19.95 -0.35 19.62
CA LEU A 281 21.36 0.03 19.79
C LEU A 281 21.64 0.56 21.20
N LEU A 282 20.74 1.37 21.76
CA LEU A 282 20.85 1.89 23.11
C LEU A 282 20.85 0.77 24.15
N GLU A 283 19.94 -0.20 24.03
CA GLU A 283 19.86 -1.37 24.90
C GLU A 283 21.15 -2.18 24.86
N THR A 284 21.65 -2.48 23.65
CA THR A 284 22.92 -3.21 23.46
C THR A 284 24.10 -2.49 24.13
N LYS A 285 24.16 -1.16 24.04
CA LYS A 285 25.22 -0.35 24.65
C LYS A 285 25.08 -0.23 26.17
N GLN A 286 23.85 -0.19 26.68
CA GLN A 286 23.60 -0.25 28.13
C GLN A 286 24.04 -1.60 28.72
N ASP A 287 23.80 -2.70 28.00
CA ASP A 287 24.30 -4.03 28.38
C ASP A 287 25.82 -4.15 28.33
N GLU A 288 26.48 -3.46 27.39
CA GLU A 288 27.93 -3.34 27.36
C GLU A 288 28.45 -2.58 28.59
N LEU A 289 27.78 -1.49 28.96
CA LEU A 289 28.15 -0.65 30.10
C LEU A 289 28.08 -1.40 31.45
N THR A 290 27.10 -2.29 31.65
CA THR A 290 26.97 -3.06 32.90
C THR A 290 28.10 -4.06 33.11
N LYS A 291 28.73 -4.54 32.03
CA LYS A 291 29.86 -5.48 32.07
C LYS A 291 31.21 -4.80 32.38
N LEU A 292 31.28 -3.47 32.27
CA LEU A 292 32.51 -2.71 32.45
C LEU A 292 32.63 -2.18 33.89
N PRO A 293 33.78 -2.37 34.57
CA PRO A 293 33.96 -1.93 35.95
C PRO A 293 33.93 -0.40 36.06
N SER A 294 33.40 0.12 37.17
CA SER A 294 33.46 1.55 37.48
C SER A 294 34.83 1.94 38.07
N MET A 295 35.19 3.22 37.94
CA MET A 295 36.42 3.78 38.50
C MET A 295 36.46 3.62 40.02
N GLU A 296 35.36 3.90 40.70
CA GLU A 296 35.21 3.78 42.16
C GLU A 296 35.51 2.35 42.67
N ILE A 297 35.01 1.32 41.98
CA ILE A 297 35.27 -0.09 42.34
C ILE A 297 36.75 -0.46 42.13
N VAL A 298 37.39 0.10 41.10
CA VAL A 298 38.81 -0.17 40.80
C VAL A 298 39.71 0.53 41.83
N GLU A 299 39.42 1.78 42.17
CA GLU A 299 40.15 2.57 43.16
C GLU A 299 40.07 1.95 44.56
N ASP A 300 38.88 1.57 45.01
CA ASP A 300 38.71 0.94 46.33
C ASP A 300 39.50 -0.38 46.41
N ARG A 301 39.50 -1.17 45.33
CA ARG A 301 40.25 -2.41 45.25
C ARG A 301 41.77 -2.18 45.29
N PHE A 302 42.28 -1.16 44.60
CA PHE A 302 43.69 -0.79 44.67
C PHE A 302 44.11 -0.34 46.07
N LYS A 303 43.29 0.49 46.71
CA LYS A 303 43.51 0.97 48.07
C LYS A 303 43.59 -0.19 49.06
N ASN A 304 42.65 -1.12 49.00
CA ASN A 304 42.62 -2.30 49.86
C ASN A 304 43.83 -3.21 49.66
N ILE A 305 44.24 -3.48 48.40
CA ILE A 305 45.44 -4.28 48.13
C ILE A 305 46.71 -3.57 48.62
N GLY A 306 46.79 -2.24 48.47
CA GLY A 306 47.93 -1.44 48.96
C GLY A 306 48.11 -1.52 50.47
N ILE A 307 47.02 -1.41 51.23
CA ILE A 307 47.01 -1.54 52.70
C ILE A 307 47.47 -2.93 53.15
N GLU A 308 47.05 -3.99 52.46
CA GLU A 308 47.46 -5.36 52.81
C GLU A 308 48.92 -5.63 52.45
N LEU A 309 49.39 -5.11 51.30
CA LEU A 309 50.78 -5.28 50.87
C LEU A 309 51.76 -4.57 51.81
N SER A 310 51.40 -3.38 52.31
CA SER A 310 52.24 -2.66 53.28
C SER A 310 52.39 -3.45 54.58
N LYS A 311 51.29 -4.02 55.09
CA LYS A 311 51.31 -4.90 56.28
C LYS A 311 52.22 -6.11 56.09
N PHE A 312 52.09 -6.83 54.97
CA PHE A 312 52.95 -7.99 54.71
C PHE A 312 54.44 -7.61 54.56
N LYS A 313 54.75 -6.42 54.04
CA LYS A 313 56.13 -5.92 53.95
C LYS A 313 56.71 -5.59 55.33
N GLU A 314 55.91 -5.02 56.23
CA GLU A 314 56.30 -4.80 57.63
C GLU A 314 56.57 -6.14 58.34
N ASP A 315 55.68 -7.13 58.17
CA ASP A 315 55.85 -8.47 58.72
C ASP A 315 57.12 -9.18 58.18
N GLU A 316 57.45 -8.96 56.91
CA GLU A 316 58.66 -9.52 56.27
C GLU A 316 59.94 -9.00 56.92
N ILE A 317 59.99 -7.69 57.21
CA ILE A 317 61.11 -7.06 57.90
C ILE A 317 61.25 -7.62 59.32
N LEU A 318 60.15 -7.72 60.05
CA LEU A 318 60.13 -8.22 61.43
C LEU A 318 60.57 -9.69 61.49
N LEU A 319 60.04 -10.53 60.60
CA LEU A 319 60.38 -11.95 60.52
C LEU A 319 61.83 -12.18 60.09
N SER A 320 62.36 -11.38 59.15
CA SER A 320 63.76 -11.42 58.75
C SER A 320 64.71 -11.12 59.92
N ASN A 321 64.36 -10.14 60.75
CA ASN A 321 65.10 -9.81 61.97
C ASN A 321 65.09 -10.99 62.97
N GLN A 322 63.94 -11.64 63.17
CA GLN A 322 63.81 -12.82 64.03
C GLN A 322 64.64 -14.00 63.52
N ILE A 323 64.61 -14.27 62.21
CA ILE A 323 65.42 -15.33 61.58
C ILE A 323 66.90 -15.06 61.80
N ARG A 324 67.35 -13.82 61.63
CA ARG A 324 68.75 -13.42 61.86
C ARG A 324 69.17 -13.67 63.31
N GLN A 325 68.33 -13.36 64.29
CA GLN A 325 68.59 -13.65 65.70
C GLN A 325 68.59 -15.15 66.00
N ALA A 326 67.62 -15.89 65.47
CA ALA A 326 67.53 -17.35 65.63
C ALA A 326 68.74 -18.07 65.03
N LYS A 327 69.24 -17.63 63.86
CA LYS A 327 70.49 -18.15 63.26
C LYS A 327 71.69 -17.97 64.20
N LYS A 328 71.86 -16.78 64.78
CA LYS A 328 72.92 -16.50 65.77
C LYS A 328 72.80 -17.39 67.02
N SER A 329 71.57 -17.59 67.50
CA SER A 329 71.30 -18.47 68.65
C SER A 329 71.65 -19.94 68.34
N VAL A 330 71.27 -20.46 67.18
CA VAL A 330 71.62 -21.81 66.74
C VAL A 330 73.14 -21.98 66.70
N THR A 331 73.88 -21.04 66.09
CA THR A 331 75.34 -21.13 66.01
C THR A 331 76.01 -21.11 67.39
N ALA A 332 75.50 -20.30 68.32
CA ALA A 332 76.05 -20.20 69.68
C ALA A 332 75.80 -21.50 70.47
N VAL A 333 74.59 -22.04 70.42
CA VAL A 333 74.23 -23.28 71.14
C VAL A 333 74.90 -24.50 70.52
N GLU A 334 75.12 -24.51 69.21
CA GLU A 334 75.90 -25.54 68.53
C GLU A 334 77.36 -25.57 69.00
N ALA A 335 77.98 -24.39 69.15
CA ALA A 335 79.34 -24.29 69.69
C ALA A 335 79.43 -24.83 71.13
N ILE A 336 78.46 -24.47 72.00
CA ILE A 336 78.39 -24.96 73.39
C ILE A 336 78.23 -26.49 73.41
N TYR A 337 77.31 -27.05 72.63
CA TYR A 337 77.12 -28.50 72.57
C TYR A 337 78.36 -29.25 72.07
N LEU A 338 79.07 -28.69 71.08
CA LEU A 338 80.32 -29.29 70.58
C LEU A 338 81.41 -29.28 71.64
N GLU A 339 81.50 -28.21 72.43
CA GLU A 339 82.46 -28.10 73.52
C GLU A 339 82.13 -29.06 74.67
N ASP A 340 80.89 -29.08 75.16
CA ASP A 340 80.46 -30.02 76.21
C ASP A 340 80.74 -31.47 75.81
N ARG A 341 80.45 -31.81 74.54
CA ARG A 341 80.72 -33.15 74.00
C ARG A 341 82.21 -33.46 73.95
N ARG A 342 83.06 -32.49 73.61
CA ARG A 342 84.53 -32.65 73.65
C ARG A 342 85.00 -32.86 75.07
N THR A 343 84.54 -32.05 76.02
CA THR A 343 84.90 -32.19 77.44
C THR A 343 84.52 -33.55 77.99
N LEU A 344 83.31 -34.04 77.70
CA LEU A 344 82.87 -35.38 78.08
C LEU A 344 83.76 -36.46 77.44
N GLN A 345 84.05 -36.35 76.14
CA GLN A 345 84.89 -37.30 75.42
C GLN A 345 86.32 -37.35 76.00
N THR A 346 86.94 -36.19 76.24
CA THR A 346 88.28 -36.09 76.84
C THR A 346 88.29 -36.70 78.25
N HIS A 347 87.22 -36.50 79.04
CA HIS A 347 87.10 -37.12 80.36
C HIS A 347 86.96 -38.65 80.27
N LEU A 348 86.17 -39.17 79.32
CA LEU A 348 86.03 -40.61 79.09
C LEU A 348 87.36 -41.24 78.63
N GLU A 349 88.06 -40.58 77.71
CA GLU A 349 89.39 -41.00 77.23
C GLU A 349 90.43 -40.98 78.36
N TYR A 350 90.43 -39.93 79.18
CA TYR A 350 91.30 -39.84 80.35
C TYR A 350 91.02 -40.95 81.36
N ASN A 351 89.75 -41.20 81.70
CA ASN A 351 89.38 -42.28 82.63
C ASN A 351 89.71 -43.68 82.06
N ALA A 352 89.50 -43.90 80.76
CA ALA A 352 89.88 -45.14 80.10
C ALA A 352 91.40 -45.33 80.09
N ALA A 353 92.16 -44.28 79.80
CA ALA A 353 93.62 -44.31 79.84
C ALA A 353 94.15 -44.56 81.26
N ASP A 354 93.62 -43.86 82.27
CA ASP A 354 93.96 -44.05 83.68
C ASP A 354 93.70 -45.50 84.13
N ALA A 355 92.57 -46.09 83.73
CA ALA A 355 92.28 -47.50 84.00
C ALA A 355 93.29 -48.47 83.37
N VAL A 356 93.72 -48.19 82.12
CA VAL A 356 94.76 -48.99 81.43
C VAL A 356 96.11 -48.86 82.11
N PHE A 357 96.55 -47.64 82.46
CA PHE A 357 97.85 -47.43 83.10
C PHE A 357 97.93 -48.04 84.50
N ARG A 358 96.82 -48.04 85.26
CA ARG A 358 96.74 -48.72 86.57
C ARG A 358 96.72 -50.25 86.47
N ALA A 359 96.37 -50.81 85.31
CA ALA A 359 96.40 -52.27 85.08
C ALA A 359 97.78 -52.80 84.66
N LEU A 360 98.74 -51.92 84.38
CA LEU A 360 100.11 -52.33 84.03
C LEU A 360 100.85 -52.81 85.28
N ASP A 361 101.49 -53.98 85.20
CA ASP A 361 102.35 -54.54 86.26
C ASP A 361 103.84 -54.45 85.85
N PRO A 362 104.48 -53.27 85.95
CA PRO A 362 105.85 -53.09 85.50
C PRO A 362 106.82 -53.97 86.32
N THR A 363 107.71 -54.68 85.64
CA THR A 363 108.76 -55.50 86.27
C THR A 363 109.99 -54.68 86.65
N CYS A 364 110.22 -53.56 85.96
CA CYS A 364 111.30 -52.60 86.23
C CYS A 364 110.82 -51.15 86.10
N CYS A 365 111.55 -50.20 86.68
CA CYS A 365 111.25 -48.77 86.56
C CYS A 365 111.61 -48.27 85.14
N PRO A 366 110.66 -47.70 84.37
CA PRO A 366 110.90 -47.33 82.97
C PRO A 366 111.87 -46.15 82.77
N ARG A 367 112.31 -45.48 83.85
CA ARG A 367 113.26 -44.34 83.77
C ARG A 367 114.71 -44.72 84.08
N CYS A 368 114.95 -45.68 84.97
CA CYS A 368 116.28 -46.06 85.42
C CYS A 368 116.56 -47.57 85.32
N GLU A 369 115.61 -48.34 84.78
CA GLU A 369 115.67 -49.78 84.49
C GLU A 369 115.91 -50.71 85.69
N LYS A 370 115.92 -50.19 86.92
CA LYS A 370 116.02 -51.01 88.13
C LYS A 370 114.77 -51.87 88.32
N SER A 371 114.96 -53.14 88.69
CA SER A 371 113.88 -54.07 88.99
C SER A 371 113.08 -53.61 90.22
N ILE A 372 111.75 -53.76 90.13
CA ILE A 372 110.84 -53.42 91.23
C ILE A 372 110.67 -54.66 92.10
N SER A 373 110.95 -54.55 93.40
CA SER A 373 110.85 -55.67 94.33
C SER A 373 109.39 -56.09 94.58
N GLU A 374 109.16 -57.39 94.82
CA GLU A 374 107.81 -57.90 95.15
C GLU A 374 107.22 -57.26 96.40
N SER A 375 108.05 -56.86 97.37
CA SER A 375 107.61 -56.15 98.56
C SER A 375 106.90 -54.85 98.22
N ARG A 376 107.43 -54.06 97.26
CA ARG A 376 106.81 -52.80 96.82
C ARG A 376 105.52 -53.02 96.04
N LYS A 377 105.44 -54.09 95.24
CA LYS A 377 104.20 -54.45 94.51
C LYS A 377 103.06 -54.85 95.45
N LYS A 378 103.37 -55.51 96.58
CA LYS A 378 102.36 -55.80 97.61
C LYS A 378 101.90 -54.53 98.33
N THR A 379 102.82 -53.62 98.63
CA THR A 379 102.48 -52.33 99.24
C THR A 379 101.54 -51.50 98.36
N GLU A 380 101.72 -51.51 97.03
CA GLU A 380 100.79 -50.84 96.09
C GLU A 380 99.36 -51.39 96.19
N LYS A 381 99.20 -52.73 96.31
CA LYS A 381 97.87 -53.35 96.41
C LYS A 381 97.18 -53.09 97.77
N GLU A 382 97.95 -52.97 98.85
CA GLU A 382 97.40 -52.84 100.21
C GLU A 382 97.20 -51.38 100.63
N THR A 383 98.06 -50.47 100.17
CA THR A 383 98.12 -49.08 100.65
C THR A 383 97.96 -48.03 99.54
N ASN A 384 97.82 -48.46 98.28
CA ASN A 384 97.79 -47.60 97.08
C ASN A 384 99.03 -46.70 96.92
N GLU A 385 100.19 -47.10 97.44
CA GLU A 385 101.46 -46.42 97.15
C GLU A 385 102.11 -47.01 95.89
N CYS A 386 102.31 -46.19 94.85
CA CYS A 386 102.80 -46.65 93.55
C CYS A 386 104.12 -47.43 93.67
N ALA A 387 104.19 -48.68 93.18
CA ALA A 387 105.38 -49.51 93.34
C ALA A 387 106.63 -48.97 92.63
N VAL A 388 106.45 -48.07 91.65
CA VAL A 388 107.55 -47.44 90.90
C VAL A 388 108.18 -46.28 91.68
N CYS A 389 107.38 -45.36 92.20
CA CYS A 389 107.87 -44.10 92.77
C CYS A 389 107.56 -43.87 94.26
N GLY A 390 106.71 -44.70 94.87
CA GLY A 390 106.35 -44.65 96.29
C GLY A 390 105.41 -43.51 96.69
N LYS A 391 104.80 -42.79 95.73
CA LYS A 391 103.79 -41.76 96.02
C LYS A 391 102.39 -42.37 96.07
N GLN A 392 101.51 -41.81 96.90
CA GLN A 392 100.10 -42.22 96.97
C GLN A 392 99.37 -42.05 95.64
N VAL A 393 98.63 -43.08 95.25
CA VAL A 393 97.70 -43.09 94.13
C VAL A 393 96.29 -42.84 94.69
N HIS A 394 95.67 -41.72 94.33
CA HIS A 394 94.32 -41.43 94.78
C HIS A 394 93.29 -42.37 94.12
N SER A 395 92.37 -42.91 94.92
CA SER A 395 91.21 -43.69 94.45
C SER A 395 90.17 -42.74 93.83
N ASN A 396 89.70 -43.07 92.61
CA ASN A 396 88.86 -42.23 91.74
C ASN A 396 87.39 -42.10 92.21
N VAL A 397 87.14 -41.80 93.48
CA VAL A 397 85.76 -41.58 93.97
C VAL A 397 85.08 -40.39 93.26
N ASN A 398 85.86 -39.39 92.82
CA ASN A 398 85.35 -38.20 92.11
C ASN A 398 85.13 -38.37 90.59
N ALA A 399 85.58 -39.47 89.97
CA ALA A 399 85.50 -39.62 88.52
C ALA A 399 84.08 -39.95 88.03
N ALA A 400 83.32 -40.74 88.80
CA ALA A 400 81.96 -41.13 88.45
C ALA A 400 80.96 -39.96 88.59
N GLU A 401 81.10 -39.15 89.63
CA GLU A 401 80.26 -37.95 89.84
C GLU A 401 80.52 -36.89 88.77
N LEU A 402 81.79 -36.68 88.39
CA LEU A 402 82.16 -35.75 87.32
C LEU A 402 81.65 -36.23 85.95
N GLN A 403 81.72 -37.53 85.65
CA GLN A 403 81.14 -38.10 84.43
C GLN A 403 79.63 -37.84 84.35
N HIS A 404 78.88 -38.13 85.41
CA HIS A 404 77.43 -37.92 85.43
C HIS A 404 77.06 -36.43 85.24
N SER A 405 77.83 -35.50 85.82
CA SER A 405 77.65 -34.07 85.61
C SER A 405 77.87 -33.65 84.15
N LEU A 406 78.95 -34.14 83.51
CA LEU A 406 79.27 -33.85 82.11
C LEU A 406 78.26 -34.47 81.13
N GLU A 407 77.73 -35.66 81.43
CA GLU A 407 76.65 -36.28 80.67
C GLU A 407 75.35 -35.46 80.74
N GLN A 408 74.99 -34.96 81.93
CA GLN A 408 73.83 -34.08 82.11
C GLN A 408 73.99 -32.75 81.36
N GLN A 409 75.16 -32.13 81.42
CA GLN A 409 75.46 -30.90 80.67
C GLN A 409 75.33 -31.11 79.16
N THR A 410 75.94 -32.18 78.63
CA THR A 410 75.86 -32.54 77.20
C THR A 410 74.42 -32.82 76.77
N LYS A 411 73.61 -33.45 77.62
CA LYS A 411 72.17 -33.69 77.36
C LYS A 411 71.38 -32.37 77.34
N ALA A 412 71.67 -31.46 78.27
CA ALA A 412 71.02 -30.15 78.33
C ALA A 412 71.37 -29.27 77.11
N SER A 413 72.64 -29.21 76.71
CA SER A 413 73.04 -28.46 75.50
C SER A 413 72.53 -29.09 74.21
N LYS A 414 72.40 -30.42 74.14
CA LYS A 414 71.73 -31.11 73.02
C LYS A 414 70.25 -30.74 72.90
N GLN A 415 69.54 -30.68 74.03
CA GLN A 415 68.12 -30.25 74.06
C GLN A 415 67.97 -28.78 73.67
N ALA A 416 68.88 -27.91 74.13
CA ALA A 416 68.92 -26.51 73.72
C ALA A 416 69.15 -26.37 72.20
N GLN A 417 70.08 -27.16 71.62
CA GLN A 417 70.37 -27.16 70.19
C GLN A 417 69.14 -27.57 69.36
N THR A 418 68.45 -28.65 69.75
CA THR A 418 67.25 -29.12 69.02
C THR A 418 66.11 -28.11 69.10
N LYS A 419 65.91 -27.47 70.26
CA LYS A 419 64.92 -26.40 70.42
C LYS A 419 65.24 -25.19 69.53
N ALA A 420 66.49 -24.72 69.52
CA ALA A 420 66.91 -23.60 68.67
C ALA A 420 66.73 -23.89 67.18
N ARG A 421 67.10 -25.10 66.71
CA ARG A 421 66.89 -25.53 65.32
C ARG A 421 65.41 -25.62 64.96
N ARG A 422 64.54 -26.07 65.87
CA ARG A 422 63.08 -26.12 65.65
C ARG A 422 62.48 -24.73 65.49
N VAL A 423 62.90 -23.78 66.31
CA VAL A 423 62.48 -22.36 66.20
C VAL A 423 62.90 -21.79 64.84
N LEU A 424 64.16 -21.97 64.43
CA LEU A 424 64.65 -21.50 63.13
C LEU A 424 63.87 -22.12 61.96
N LYS A 425 63.57 -23.43 62.02
CA LYS A 425 62.78 -24.12 60.98
C LYS A 425 61.38 -23.53 60.85
N ASN A 426 60.70 -23.23 61.97
CA ASN A 426 59.37 -22.63 61.95
C ASN A 426 59.40 -21.22 61.35
N LEU A 427 60.39 -20.39 61.72
CA LEU A 427 60.51 -19.04 61.17
C LEU A 427 60.79 -19.04 59.66
N LEU A 428 61.61 -19.97 59.16
CA LEU A 428 61.86 -20.13 57.72
C LEU A 428 60.60 -20.59 56.97
N LYS A 429 59.76 -21.44 57.60
CA LYS A 429 58.46 -21.81 57.04
C LYS A 429 57.54 -20.60 56.92
N ASN A 430 57.40 -19.82 57.99
CA ASN A 430 56.60 -18.59 57.98
C ASN A 430 57.10 -17.59 56.94
N GLN A 431 58.42 -17.53 56.70
CA GLN A 431 58.99 -16.66 55.66
C GLN A 431 58.51 -17.08 54.27
N SER A 432 58.53 -18.38 53.97
CA SER A 432 58.04 -18.88 52.68
C SER A 432 56.54 -18.63 52.46
N GLU A 433 55.72 -18.77 53.49
CA GLU A 433 54.28 -18.50 53.43
C GLU A 433 54.01 -17.00 53.19
N LEU A 434 54.75 -16.13 53.87
CA LEU A 434 54.64 -14.68 53.69
C LEU A 434 55.11 -14.22 52.30
N THR A 435 56.21 -14.78 51.78
CA THR A 435 56.67 -14.49 50.41
C THR A 435 55.60 -14.87 49.38
N GLN A 436 54.97 -16.05 49.52
CA GLN A 436 53.87 -16.46 48.63
C GLN A 436 52.66 -15.52 48.73
N ALA A 437 52.32 -15.05 49.93
CA ALA A 437 51.24 -14.08 50.13
C ALA A 437 51.54 -12.73 49.43
N ILE A 438 52.78 -12.25 49.53
CA ILE A 438 53.23 -11.02 48.84
C ILE A 438 53.14 -11.18 47.32
N GLU A 439 53.65 -12.29 46.76
CA GLU A 439 53.57 -12.56 45.32
C GLU A 439 52.13 -12.65 44.82
N ALA A 440 51.23 -13.29 45.60
CA ALA A 440 49.81 -13.36 45.27
C ALA A 440 49.18 -11.97 45.20
N LYS A 441 49.51 -11.07 46.14
CA LYS A 441 49.03 -9.68 46.13
C LYS A 441 49.60 -8.88 44.95
N GLN A 442 50.86 -9.04 44.61
CA GLN A 442 51.46 -8.42 43.42
C GLN A 442 50.80 -8.87 42.12
N LYS A 443 50.42 -10.15 42.01
CA LYS A 443 49.60 -10.67 40.89
C LYS A 443 48.19 -10.04 40.87
N GLN A 444 47.59 -9.78 42.03
CA GLN A 444 46.31 -9.06 42.10
C GLN A 444 46.43 -7.59 41.66
N ILE A 445 47.54 -6.91 41.96
CA ILE A 445 47.82 -5.54 41.49
C ILE A 445 47.88 -5.49 39.97
N THR A 446 48.69 -6.36 39.35
CA THR A 446 48.81 -6.41 37.87
C THR A 446 47.49 -6.76 37.19
N THR A 447 46.72 -7.70 37.75
CA THR A 447 45.38 -8.04 37.24
C THR A 447 44.39 -6.87 37.37
N THR A 448 44.47 -6.08 38.45
CA THR A 448 43.61 -4.91 38.66
C THR A 448 44.05 -3.73 37.78
N ALA A 449 45.36 -3.56 37.53
CA ALA A 449 45.90 -2.57 36.60
C ALA A 449 45.43 -2.82 35.17
N ASN A 450 45.36 -4.07 34.72
CA ASN A 450 44.77 -4.40 33.41
C ASN A 450 43.30 -3.96 33.28
N LYS A 451 42.55 -3.83 34.38
CA LYS A 451 41.18 -3.31 34.36
C LYS A 451 41.11 -1.79 34.16
N ILE A 452 42.19 -1.05 34.36
CA ILE A 452 42.25 0.40 34.09
C ILE A 452 42.05 0.67 32.59
N SER A 453 42.59 -0.19 31.70
CA SER A 453 42.34 -0.10 30.26
C SER A 453 40.84 -0.18 29.90
N LYS A 454 40.05 -0.90 30.70
CA LYS A 454 38.60 -1.02 30.53
C LYS A 454 37.81 0.22 31.01
N LEU A 455 38.44 1.12 31.77
CA LEU A 455 37.83 2.40 32.16
C LEU A 455 37.73 3.36 30.97
N GLY A 456 38.73 3.37 30.08
CA GLY A 456 38.67 4.11 28.82
C GLY A 456 37.54 3.62 27.92
N GLN A 457 37.35 2.30 27.83
CA GLN A 457 36.21 1.69 27.12
C GLN A 457 34.87 2.11 27.74
N ARG A 458 34.77 2.15 29.07
CA ARG A 458 33.54 2.58 29.78
C ARG A 458 33.17 4.04 29.43
N SER A 459 34.15 4.94 29.39
CA SER A 459 33.92 6.34 29.04
C SER A 459 33.43 6.50 27.59
N ASN A 460 34.00 5.73 26.65
CA ASN A 460 33.53 5.73 25.26
C ASN A 460 32.08 5.25 25.15
N VAL A 461 31.74 4.12 25.80
CA VAL A 461 30.36 3.59 25.80
C VAL A 461 29.36 4.58 26.41
N LEU A 462 29.73 5.30 27.48
CA LEU A 462 28.88 6.35 28.06
C LEU A 462 28.62 7.50 27.08
N THR A 463 29.64 7.90 26.32
CA THR A 463 29.53 8.94 25.29
C THR A 463 28.62 8.50 24.15
N GLU A 464 28.76 7.25 23.69
CA GLU A 464 27.89 6.66 22.67
C GLU A 464 26.42 6.58 23.14
N ILE A 465 26.18 6.21 24.40
CA ILE A 465 24.84 6.21 25.01
C ILE A 465 24.25 7.63 25.02
N ALA A 466 25.03 8.65 25.36
CA ALA A 466 24.56 10.03 25.37
C ALA A 466 24.18 10.51 23.95
N VAL A 467 24.99 10.18 22.95
CA VAL A 467 24.69 10.48 21.53
C VAL A 467 23.42 9.76 21.06
N LEU A 468 23.24 8.48 21.42
CA LEU A 468 22.04 7.72 21.07
C LEU A 468 20.78 8.31 21.71
N LYS A 469 20.85 8.71 23.00
CA LYS A 469 19.73 9.38 23.68
C LYS A 469 19.35 10.70 23.01
N ALA A 470 20.33 11.53 22.65
CA ALA A 470 20.08 12.78 21.93
C ALA A 470 19.42 12.55 20.56
N ARG A 471 19.87 11.54 19.80
CA ARG A 471 19.27 11.16 18.51
C ARG A 471 17.84 10.63 18.64
N ILE A 472 17.52 9.94 19.74
CA ILE A 472 16.15 9.49 20.02
C ILE A 472 15.26 10.70 20.33
N GLU A 473 15.74 11.63 21.14
CA GLU A 473 15.01 12.85 21.48
C GLU A 473 14.70 13.70 20.23
N GLU A 474 15.69 13.94 19.37
CA GLU A 474 15.54 14.63 18.08
C GLU A 474 14.49 13.95 17.18
N ALA A 475 14.55 12.61 17.06
CA ALA A 475 13.61 11.86 16.25
C ALA A 475 12.18 11.82 16.85
N SER A 476 12.04 12.15 18.14
CA SER A 476 10.77 12.13 18.86
C SER A 476 10.03 13.47 18.84
N SER A 477 10.77 14.59 18.77
CA SER A 477 10.24 15.95 18.93
C SER A 477 9.61 16.57 17.68
N THR A 478 9.45 15.83 16.58
CA THR A 478 8.74 16.34 15.40
C THR A 478 7.24 16.12 15.57
N ASP A 479 6.47 17.21 15.68
CA ASP A 479 5.01 17.15 15.85
C ASP A 479 4.32 16.57 14.61
N LEU A 480 3.33 15.72 14.88
CA LEU A 480 2.49 15.09 13.88
C LEU A 480 1.36 16.06 13.52
N ASN A 481 1.41 16.65 12.33
CA ASN A 481 0.25 17.34 11.79
C ASN A 481 -0.80 16.28 11.43
N GLN A 482 -1.90 16.24 12.18
CA GLN A 482 -3.06 15.42 11.82
C GLN A 482 -3.74 16.02 10.59
N VAL A 483 -4.01 15.17 9.59
CA VAL A 483 -4.86 15.54 8.46
C VAL A 483 -6.31 15.56 8.95
N TYR A 484 -6.78 16.75 9.28
CA TYR A 484 -8.20 17.01 9.44
C TYR A 484 -8.90 16.92 8.09
N GLU A 485 -10.18 16.52 8.12
CA GLU A 485 -11.08 16.66 6.98
C GLU A 485 -11.10 18.15 6.59
N THR A 486 -10.61 18.45 5.38
CA THR A 486 -10.54 19.84 4.90
C THR A 486 -11.95 20.39 4.76
N ASP A 487 -12.19 21.64 5.18
CA ASP A 487 -13.46 22.36 4.97
C ASP A 487 -13.94 22.27 3.50
N GLU A 488 -13.00 22.20 2.56
CA GLU A 488 -13.23 21.97 1.14
C GLU A 488 -14.00 20.67 0.83
N LEU A 489 -13.64 19.54 1.45
CA LEU A 489 -14.33 18.26 1.23
C LEU A 489 -15.74 18.28 1.83
N LYS A 490 -15.92 18.96 2.97
CA LYS A 490 -17.23 19.16 3.61
C LYS A 490 -18.16 19.94 2.66
N ILE A 491 -17.68 21.04 2.09
CA ILE A 491 -18.42 21.84 1.12
C ILE A 491 -18.75 21.02 -0.14
N LEU A 492 -17.77 20.33 -0.74
CA LEU A 492 -18.02 19.51 -1.94
C LEU A 492 -19.05 18.39 -1.69
N ASN A 493 -19.04 17.75 -0.52
CA ASN A 493 -20.06 16.77 -0.14
C ASN A 493 -21.45 17.42 0.01
N ALA A 494 -21.52 18.63 0.56
CA ALA A 494 -22.77 19.39 0.63
C ALA A 494 -23.31 19.74 -0.77
N VAL A 495 -22.44 20.17 -1.70
CA VAL A 495 -22.77 20.40 -3.12
C VAL A 495 -23.39 19.14 -3.73
N VAL A 496 -22.75 17.98 -3.58
CA VAL A 496 -23.29 16.70 -4.11
C VAL A 496 -24.65 16.38 -3.51
N LYS A 497 -24.81 16.55 -2.19
CA LYS A 497 -26.04 16.17 -1.49
C LYS A 497 -27.22 17.06 -1.91
N GLU A 498 -27.03 18.38 -1.90
CA GLU A 498 -28.03 19.36 -2.32
C GLU A 498 -28.42 19.17 -3.79
N THR A 499 -27.43 19.07 -4.67
CA THR A 499 -27.68 18.89 -6.12
C THR A 499 -28.41 17.58 -6.41
N ASN A 500 -28.08 16.50 -5.68
CA ASN A 500 -28.74 15.21 -5.84
C ASN A 500 -30.20 15.21 -5.36
N GLU A 501 -30.53 15.98 -4.32
CA GLU A 501 -31.90 16.17 -3.86
C GLU A 501 -32.74 16.90 -4.92
N ARG A 502 -32.23 18.01 -5.47
CA ARG A 502 -32.88 18.74 -6.58
C ARG A 502 -33.06 17.89 -7.83
N VAL A 503 -32.07 17.05 -8.18
CA VAL A 503 -32.22 16.08 -9.29
C VAL A 503 -33.35 15.10 -9.01
N LYS A 504 -33.38 14.49 -7.81
CA LYS A 504 -34.38 13.46 -7.46
C LYS A 504 -35.81 13.98 -7.46
N GLU A 505 -36.02 15.19 -6.95
CA GLU A 505 -37.33 15.84 -6.92
C GLU A 505 -37.93 15.95 -8.33
N LEU A 506 -37.15 16.43 -9.29
CA LEU A 506 -37.58 16.59 -10.68
C LEU A 506 -37.58 15.27 -11.46
N GLN A 507 -36.67 14.37 -11.11
CA GLN A 507 -36.52 13.06 -11.76
C GLN A 507 -37.75 12.18 -11.51
N ASN A 508 -38.24 12.09 -10.28
CA ASN A 508 -39.29 11.13 -9.93
C ASN A 508 -40.58 11.38 -10.72
N ASP A 509 -41.01 12.64 -10.84
CA ASP A 509 -42.20 13.02 -11.59
C ASP A 509 -42.06 12.72 -13.09
N VAL A 510 -40.90 13.03 -13.70
CA VAL A 510 -40.65 12.73 -15.12
C VAL A 510 -40.61 11.22 -15.37
N PHE A 511 -39.88 10.45 -14.56
CA PHE A 511 -39.77 9.00 -14.73
C PHE A 511 -41.10 8.29 -14.46
N GLN A 512 -41.94 8.80 -13.58
CA GLN A 512 -43.30 8.30 -13.40
C GLN A 512 -44.14 8.50 -14.65
N SER A 513 -44.19 9.72 -15.22
CA SER A 513 -44.92 9.98 -16.46
C SER A 513 -44.41 9.13 -17.63
N VAL A 514 -43.09 8.91 -17.72
CA VAL A 514 -42.50 8.04 -18.75
C VAL A 514 -42.90 6.58 -18.53
N SER A 515 -42.91 6.12 -17.27
CA SER A 515 -43.30 4.75 -16.94
C SER A 515 -44.76 4.46 -17.28
N GLU A 516 -45.66 5.41 -17.01
CA GLU A 516 -47.07 5.34 -17.43
C GLU A 516 -47.19 5.32 -18.95
N GLY A 517 -46.47 6.21 -19.64
CA GLY A 517 -46.42 6.24 -21.11
C GLY A 517 -45.90 4.94 -21.73
N ILE A 518 -44.89 4.30 -21.14
CA ILE A 518 -44.37 3.00 -21.60
C ILE A 518 -45.50 1.95 -21.60
N VAL A 519 -46.30 1.88 -20.54
CA VAL A 519 -47.43 0.93 -20.48
C VAL A 519 -48.43 1.23 -21.57
N THR A 520 -48.84 2.49 -21.72
CA THR A 520 -49.81 2.91 -22.75
C THR A 520 -49.33 2.54 -24.15
N TYR A 521 -48.08 2.88 -24.50
CA TYR A 521 -47.57 2.63 -25.85
C TYR A 521 -47.28 1.13 -26.08
N ALA A 522 -46.71 0.42 -25.11
CA ALA A 522 -46.47 -1.02 -25.25
C ALA A 522 -47.78 -1.81 -25.42
N GLN A 523 -48.86 -1.43 -24.73
CA GLN A 523 -50.18 -2.02 -24.92
C GLN A 523 -50.74 -1.76 -26.33
N ARG A 524 -50.57 -0.55 -26.87
CA ARG A 524 -50.94 -0.22 -28.27
C ARG A 524 -50.15 -1.06 -29.27
N PHE A 525 -48.88 -1.35 -28.99
CA PHE A 525 -48.05 -2.25 -29.80
C PHE A 525 -48.31 -3.75 -29.53
N GLY A 526 -49.42 -4.10 -28.91
CA GLY A 526 -49.83 -5.50 -28.73
C GLY A 526 -49.38 -6.19 -27.44
N MET A 527 -48.68 -5.51 -26.52
CA MET A 527 -48.35 -6.06 -25.20
C MET A 527 -49.52 -5.90 -24.21
N SER A 528 -50.70 -6.42 -24.55
CA SER A 528 -51.94 -6.24 -23.77
C SER A 528 -51.86 -6.78 -22.33
N ALA A 529 -51.01 -7.78 -22.09
CA ALA A 529 -50.79 -8.36 -20.77
C ALA A 529 -49.88 -7.52 -19.85
N LEU A 530 -49.28 -6.44 -20.35
CA LEU A 530 -48.44 -5.54 -19.55
C LEU A 530 -49.33 -4.60 -18.73
N THR A 531 -49.24 -4.67 -17.40
CA THR A 531 -50.08 -3.85 -16.50
C THR A 531 -49.29 -2.76 -15.79
N SER A 532 -47.98 -2.93 -15.60
CA SER A 532 -47.13 -1.92 -14.98
C SER A 532 -45.73 -1.91 -15.58
N ALA A 533 -45.14 -0.72 -15.64
CA ALA A 533 -43.74 -0.51 -15.93
C ALA A 533 -43.17 0.46 -14.89
N SER A 534 -41.92 0.26 -14.48
CA SER A 534 -41.21 1.16 -13.57
C SER A 534 -39.80 1.36 -14.11
N LEU A 535 -39.60 2.50 -14.77
CA LEU A 535 -38.28 2.94 -15.21
C LEU A 535 -37.59 3.66 -14.06
N LYS A 536 -36.48 3.09 -13.59
CA LYS A 536 -35.69 3.69 -12.50
C LYS A 536 -34.58 4.58 -13.04
N GLY A 537 -34.08 5.50 -12.22
CA GLY A 537 -32.99 6.42 -12.58
C GLY A 537 -31.65 5.75 -12.95
N ASN A 538 -31.50 4.44 -12.71
CA ASN A 538 -30.38 3.62 -13.17
C ASN A 538 -30.70 2.84 -14.47
N MET A 539 -31.77 3.18 -15.18
CA MET A 539 -32.25 2.54 -16.41
C MET A 539 -32.67 1.08 -16.28
N VAL A 540 -32.91 0.60 -15.06
CA VAL A 540 -33.56 -0.68 -14.86
C VAL A 540 -35.06 -0.51 -15.07
N LEU A 541 -35.57 -1.13 -16.13
CA LEU A 541 -37.00 -1.23 -16.41
C LEU A 541 -37.56 -2.52 -15.78
N LYS A 542 -38.31 -2.35 -14.69
CA LYS A 542 -39.10 -3.42 -14.07
C LYS A 542 -40.50 -3.43 -14.69
N LEU A 543 -41.06 -4.60 -14.88
CA LEU A 543 -42.33 -4.80 -15.57
C LEU A 543 -43.23 -5.73 -14.75
N THR A 544 -44.54 -5.55 -14.83
CA THR A 544 -45.52 -6.56 -14.41
C THR A 544 -46.32 -7.00 -15.62
N LYS A 545 -46.25 -8.29 -15.96
CA LYS A 545 -46.94 -8.88 -17.10
C LYS A 545 -47.74 -10.09 -16.63
N GLY A 546 -49.04 -10.11 -16.92
CA GLY A 546 -49.92 -11.23 -16.53
C GLY A 546 -49.99 -11.49 -15.02
N GLY A 547 -49.73 -10.46 -14.20
CA GLY A 547 -49.69 -10.57 -12.73
C GLY A 547 -48.31 -10.95 -12.15
N GLU A 548 -47.31 -11.28 -12.97
CA GLU A 548 -45.95 -11.62 -12.51
C GLU A 548 -44.94 -10.50 -12.74
N GLU A 549 -43.96 -10.38 -11.83
CA GLU A 549 -42.84 -9.44 -11.99
C GLU A 549 -41.79 -9.98 -12.97
N THR A 550 -41.40 -9.14 -13.93
CA THR A 550 -40.32 -9.41 -14.88
C THR A 550 -39.46 -8.16 -15.13
N SER A 551 -38.52 -8.24 -16.05
CA SER A 551 -37.61 -7.15 -16.42
C SER A 551 -37.35 -7.15 -17.92
N TYR A 552 -36.91 -6.01 -18.46
CA TYR A 552 -36.58 -5.87 -19.89
C TYR A 552 -35.68 -6.99 -20.44
N SER A 553 -34.67 -7.42 -19.69
CA SER A 553 -33.76 -8.49 -20.12
C SER A 553 -34.39 -9.89 -20.23
N LYS A 554 -35.57 -10.11 -19.61
CA LYS A 554 -36.23 -11.42 -19.50
C LYS A 554 -37.42 -11.59 -20.44
N VAL A 555 -37.86 -10.53 -21.12
CA VAL A 555 -38.93 -10.61 -22.12
C VAL A 555 -38.40 -11.11 -23.46
N THR A 556 -39.29 -11.52 -24.38
CA THR A 556 -38.88 -12.02 -25.71
C THR A 556 -38.28 -10.90 -26.57
N GLU A 557 -37.53 -11.23 -27.63
CA GLU A 557 -36.93 -10.20 -28.51
C GLU A 557 -37.98 -9.30 -29.18
N GLY A 558 -39.14 -9.84 -29.61
CA GLY A 558 -40.26 -9.02 -30.10
C GLY A 558 -40.82 -8.06 -29.03
N GLU A 559 -40.98 -8.55 -27.79
CA GLU A 559 -41.39 -7.68 -26.67
C GLU A 559 -40.33 -6.61 -26.35
N LYS A 560 -39.04 -6.92 -26.49
CA LYS A 560 -37.97 -5.93 -26.32
C LYS A 560 -38.01 -4.84 -27.38
N LEU A 561 -38.29 -5.19 -28.64
CA LEU A 561 -38.50 -4.22 -29.73
C LEU A 561 -39.65 -3.27 -29.36
N ARG A 562 -40.83 -3.82 -29.03
CA ARG A 562 -42.01 -3.03 -28.64
C ARG A 562 -41.75 -2.14 -27.43
N LEU A 563 -41.09 -2.65 -26.39
CA LEU A 563 -40.73 -1.87 -25.19
C LEU A 563 -39.70 -0.77 -25.51
N LYS A 564 -38.75 -1.03 -26.40
CA LYS A 564 -37.74 -0.05 -26.83
C LYS A 564 -38.40 1.10 -27.59
N VAL A 565 -39.27 0.78 -28.55
CA VAL A 565 -40.11 1.76 -29.26
C VAL A 565 -40.99 2.53 -28.26
N ALA A 566 -41.73 1.84 -27.39
CA ALA A 566 -42.60 2.45 -26.37
C ALA A 566 -41.83 3.38 -25.43
N THR A 567 -40.61 3.02 -25.03
CA THR A 567 -39.77 3.84 -24.15
C THR A 567 -39.32 5.12 -24.84
N VAL A 568 -38.82 5.04 -26.08
CA VAL A 568 -38.42 6.22 -26.84
C VAL A 568 -39.61 7.16 -27.04
N LEU A 569 -40.77 6.63 -27.41
CA LEU A 569 -41.97 7.43 -27.65
C LEU A 569 -42.54 8.02 -26.36
N ALA A 570 -42.48 7.29 -25.23
CA ALA A 570 -42.81 7.84 -23.92
C ALA A 570 -41.89 9.00 -23.52
N MET A 571 -40.59 8.89 -23.79
CA MET A 571 -39.65 9.98 -23.54
C MET A 571 -39.97 11.21 -24.41
N ILE A 572 -40.31 11.01 -25.69
CA ILE A 572 -40.72 12.10 -26.59
C ILE A 572 -41.98 12.76 -26.04
N SER A 573 -43.07 12.00 -25.90
CA SER A 573 -44.39 12.49 -25.48
C SER A 573 -44.35 13.25 -24.14
N VAL A 574 -43.64 12.71 -23.14
CA VAL A 574 -43.47 13.40 -21.85
C VAL A 574 -42.65 14.68 -22.01
N GLY A 575 -41.60 14.64 -22.84
CA GLY A 575 -40.82 15.82 -23.16
C GLY A 575 -41.65 16.93 -23.80
N GLU A 576 -42.47 16.60 -24.80
CA GLU A 576 -43.35 17.57 -25.46
C GLU A 576 -44.39 18.17 -24.50
N LYS A 577 -45.08 17.32 -23.74
CA LYS A 577 -46.13 17.74 -22.79
C LYS A 577 -45.59 18.65 -21.69
N LYS A 578 -44.36 18.40 -21.20
CA LYS A 578 -43.73 19.21 -20.16
C LYS A 578 -42.90 20.37 -20.73
N GLY A 579 -42.76 20.48 -22.05
CA GLY A 579 -41.90 21.47 -22.71
C GLY A 579 -40.42 21.30 -22.37
N VAL A 580 -40.02 20.07 -22.03
CA VAL A 580 -38.68 19.71 -21.55
C VAL A 580 -38.06 18.65 -22.43
N GLY A 581 -36.73 18.54 -22.46
CA GLY A 581 -36.05 17.45 -23.14
C GLY A 581 -35.29 17.87 -24.38
N ARG A 582 -34.58 16.90 -24.96
CA ARG A 582 -33.68 17.11 -26.10
C ARG A 582 -33.89 16.09 -27.22
N TYR A 583 -34.97 15.30 -27.16
CA TYR A 583 -35.17 14.27 -28.18
C TYR A 583 -35.52 14.93 -29.52
N PRO A 584 -34.82 14.57 -30.62
CA PRO A 584 -34.91 15.29 -31.88
C PRO A 584 -36.22 15.07 -32.66
N GLY A 585 -36.99 14.04 -32.33
CA GLY A 585 -38.24 13.69 -33.01
C GLY A 585 -38.07 12.76 -34.21
N LEU A 586 -36.83 12.38 -34.55
CA LEU A 586 -36.52 11.42 -35.59
C LEU A 586 -36.32 10.01 -35.02
N LEU A 587 -37.07 9.03 -35.52
CA LEU A 587 -36.96 7.62 -35.15
C LEU A 587 -36.85 6.74 -36.41
N MET A 588 -35.76 6.00 -36.53
CA MET A 588 -35.52 5.04 -37.60
C MET A 588 -35.50 3.62 -37.05
N ILE A 589 -36.37 2.76 -37.57
CA ILE A 589 -36.53 1.37 -37.14
C ILE A 589 -36.12 0.46 -38.30
N ASP A 590 -35.06 -0.32 -38.09
CA ASP A 590 -34.56 -1.26 -39.09
C ASP A 590 -35.09 -2.67 -38.82
N SER A 591 -35.85 -3.19 -39.79
CA SER A 591 -36.29 -4.58 -39.89
C SER A 591 -37.10 -5.09 -38.69
N PRO A 592 -38.21 -4.42 -38.28
CA PRO A 592 -39.04 -4.90 -37.17
C PRO A 592 -39.62 -6.30 -37.43
N GLY A 593 -39.94 -6.63 -38.69
CA GLY A 593 -40.46 -7.95 -39.07
C GLY A 593 -39.48 -9.12 -38.88
N ALA A 594 -38.19 -8.87 -38.65
CA ALA A 594 -37.23 -9.93 -38.33
C ALA A 594 -37.48 -10.54 -36.94
N GLN A 595 -38.08 -9.78 -36.02
CA GLN A 595 -38.43 -10.23 -34.67
C GLN A 595 -39.93 -10.45 -34.48
N GLU A 596 -40.76 -9.71 -35.20
CA GLU A 596 -42.21 -9.88 -35.27
C GLU A 596 -42.57 -10.91 -36.34
N VAL A 597 -42.24 -12.18 -36.07
CA VAL A 597 -42.43 -13.30 -37.03
C VAL A 597 -43.92 -13.51 -37.37
N ALA A 598 -44.83 -13.10 -36.49
CA ALA A 598 -46.27 -13.16 -36.73
C ALA A 598 -46.78 -11.86 -37.37
N SER A 599 -47.49 -11.97 -38.49
CA SER A 599 -47.99 -10.80 -39.25
C SER A 599 -48.92 -9.90 -38.43
N LYS A 600 -49.75 -10.47 -37.56
CA LYS A 600 -50.65 -9.73 -36.67
C LYS A 600 -49.91 -8.87 -35.65
N ASP A 601 -48.79 -9.38 -35.17
CA ASP A 601 -47.94 -8.73 -34.17
C ASP A 601 -47.20 -7.54 -34.77
N LEU A 602 -46.73 -7.68 -36.02
CA LEU A 602 -46.17 -6.58 -36.81
C LEU A 602 -47.24 -5.52 -37.12
N GLU A 603 -48.44 -5.92 -37.53
CA GLU A 603 -49.55 -5.01 -37.84
C GLU A 603 -49.91 -4.13 -36.63
N GLN A 604 -49.97 -4.70 -35.42
CA GLN A 604 -50.22 -3.93 -34.19
C GLN A 604 -49.12 -2.90 -33.88
N LEU A 605 -47.85 -3.25 -34.13
CA LEU A 605 -46.74 -2.30 -33.96
C LEU A 605 -46.88 -1.13 -34.95
N ILE A 606 -47.15 -1.42 -36.22
CA ILE A 606 -47.25 -0.39 -37.27
C ILE A 606 -48.48 0.49 -37.09
N SER A 607 -49.65 -0.10 -36.82
CA SER A 607 -50.87 0.65 -36.49
C SER A 607 -50.65 1.58 -35.30
N GLY A 608 -49.99 1.10 -34.23
CA GLY A 608 -49.66 1.96 -33.09
C GLY A 608 -48.69 3.09 -33.44
N LEU A 609 -47.76 2.87 -34.37
CA LEU A 609 -46.83 3.91 -34.85
C LEU A 609 -47.55 4.94 -35.71
N GLU A 610 -48.53 4.53 -36.52
CA GLU A 610 -49.39 5.41 -37.30
C GLU A 610 -50.20 6.33 -36.38
N ASP A 611 -50.95 5.75 -35.43
CA ASP A 611 -51.74 6.48 -34.43
C ASP A 611 -50.90 7.52 -33.70
N LEU A 612 -49.70 7.12 -33.28
CA LEU A 612 -48.79 8.00 -32.54
C LEU A 612 -48.18 9.09 -33.41
N SER A 613 -47.87 8.78 -34.67
CA SER A 613 -47.36 9.75 -35.63
C SER A 613 -48.40 10.84 -35.93
N ASN A 614 -49.69 10.51 -35.78
CA ASN A 614 -50.79 11.46 -35.88
C ASN A 614 -51.00 12.25 -34.57
N GLU A 615 -50.69 11.67 -33.40
CA GLU A 615 -50.79 12.33 -32.08
C GLU A 615 -49.63 13.34 -31.84
N LEU A 616 -48.42 13.02 -32.31
CA LEU A 616 -47.21 13.83 -32.11
C LEU A 616 -46.81 14.55 -33.41
N GLU A 617 -47.28 15.78 -33.60
CA GLU A 617 -47.13 16.56 -34.85
C GLU A 617 -45.68 16.69 -35.37
N HIS A 618 -44.67 16.59 -34.50
CA HIS A 618 -43.27 16.82 -34.85
C HIS A 618 -42.44 15.54 -34.99
N ILE A 619 -43.04 14.35 -34.89
CA ILE A 619 -42.30 13.09 -35.02
C ILE A 619 -42.13 12.71 -36.50
N GLN A 620 -40.97 12.16 -36.85
CA GLN A 620 -40.72 11.50 -38.13
C GLN A 620 -40.25 10.07 -37.83
N VAL A 621 -41.04 9.10 -38.27
CA VAL A 621 -40.73 7.68 -38.12
C VAL A 621 -40.44 7.09 -39.49
N ILE A 622 -39.28 6.45 -39.65
CA ILE A 622 -38.92 5.73 -40.87
C ILE A 622 -38.70 4.26 -40.55
N VAL A 623 -39.49 3.39 -41.16
CA VAL A 623 -39.41 1.93 -40.98
C VAL A 623 -38.83 1.29 -42.23
N ALA A 624 -37.75 0.51 -42.08
CA ALA A 624 -37.26 -0.36 -43.15
C ALA A 624 -37.75 -1.79 -42.89
N SER A 625 -38.47 -2.43 -43.82
CA SER A 625 -38.97 -3.79 -43.61
C SER A 625 -39.20 -4.54 -44.92
N ILE A 626 -39.45 -5.86 -44.84
CA ILE A 626 -39.99 -6.61 -45.98
C ILE A 626 -41.43 -6.12 -46.24
N SER A 627 -41.79 -6.01 -47.52
CA SER A 627 -43.15 -5.67 -47.93
C SER A 627 -44.15 -6.66 -47.33
N SER A 628 -45.19 -6.14 -46.66
CA SER A 628 -46.25 -6.93 -46.05
C SER A 628 -47.52 -6.11 -45.93
N ASP A 629 -48.67 -6.79 -45.98
CA ASP A 629 -49.98 -6.14 -45.81
C ASP A 629 -50.08 -5.39 -44.48
N ALA A 630 -49.41 -5.91 -43.44
CA ALA A 630 -49.28 -5.28 -42.13
C ALA A 630 -48.66 -3.86 -42.15
N ILE A 631 -47.88 -3.52 -43.19
CA ILE A 631 -47.32 -2.17 -43.37
C ILE A 631 -48.10 -1.39 -44.43
N LEU A 632 -48.45 -2.03 -45.54
CA LEU A 632 -49.14 -1.40 -46.66
C LEU A 632 -50.53 -0.85 -46.27
N ASN A 633 -51.19 -1.47 -45.28
CA ASN A 633 -52.49 -1.01 -44.79
C ASN A 633 -52.43 0.27 -43.94
N HIS A 634 -51.24 0.68 -43.48
CA HIS A 634 -51.04 1.75 -42.49
C HIS A 634 -50.09 2.87 -42.94
N VAL A 635 -49.49 2.74 -44.13
CA VAL A 635 -48.58 3.74 -44.67
C VAL A 635 -49.03 4.13 -46.07
N ASP A 636 -49.40 5.39 -46.24
CA ASP A 636 -49.82 5.96 -47.53
C ASP A 636 -48.78 5.72 -48.63
N GLU A 637 -49.22 5.42 -49.86
CA GLU A 637 -48.33 5.22 -51.01
C GLU A 637 -47.36 6.39 -51.24
N SER A 638 -47.79 7.62 -50.97
CA SER A 638 -46.94 8.81 -51.08
C SER A 638 -45.77 8.85 -50.10
N ARG A 639 -45.81 8.02 -49.05
CA ARG A 639 -44.81 7.90 -47.99
C ARG A 639 -44.01 6.59 -48.07
N LEU A 640 -44.21 5.82 -49.14
CA LEU A 640 -43.52 4.57 -49.41
C LEU A 640 -42.36 4.77 -50.38
N LYS A 641 -41.23 4.12 -50.08
CA LYS A 641 -40.17 3.85 -51.05
C LYS A 641 -40.06 2.34 -51.22
N GLN A 642 -40.55 1.81 -52.33
CA GLN A 642 -40.62 0.37 -52.58
C GLN A 642 -39.87 -0.04 -53.85
N SER A 643 -39.21 -1.21 -53.81
CA SER A 643 -38.82 -1.94 -55.01
C SER A 643 -39.73 -3.16 -55.22
N HIS A 644 -40.02 -3.46 -56.48
CA HIS A 644 -40.88 -4.59 -56.87
C HIS A 644 -40.08 -5.64 -57.65
N ALA A 645 -40.58 -6.89 -57.63
CA ALA A 645 -40.13 -8.00 -58.46
C ALA A 645 -38.65 -8.37 -58.23
N ASP A 646 -38.25 -8.45 -56.97
CA ASP A 646 -36.89 -8.82 -56.52
C ASP A 646 -35.76 -7.87 -56.96
N ASN A 647 -36.09 -6.71 -57.54
CA ASN A 647 -35.09 -5.69 -57.87
C ASN A 647 -34.51 -5.05 -56.59
N PRO A 648 -33.21 -4.71 -56.58
CA PRO A 648 -32.62 -3.94 -55.50
C PRO A 648 -33.26 -2.54 -55.42
N LEU A 649 -33.29 -1.94 -54.23
CA LEU A 649 -33.91 -0.63 -53.98
C LEU A 649 -33.18 0.53 -54.67
N TRP A 650 -31.88 0.35 -54.86
CA TRP A 650 -30.91 1.19 -55.52
C TRP A 650 -29.81 0.27 -55.97
#